data_AF-A0A9P8FR04-F1
#
_entry.id   AF-A0A9P8FR04-F1
#
_cell.length_a   1.000
_cell.length_b   1.000
_cell.length_c   1.000
_cell.angle_alpha   90.00
_cell.angle_beta   90.00
_cell.angle_gamma   90.00
#
_symmetry.space_group_name_H-M   'P 1'
#
loop_
_entity.id
_entity.type
_entity.pdbx_description
1 polymer ?
#
loop_
_entity_poly.entity_id
_entity_poly.type
_entity_poly.pdbx_seq_one_letter_code
_entity_poly.pdbx_strand_id
1 'polypeptide(L)'
;MTTRDYDLDVPGTEQLVDVNHDVDALHQGESDIVLIPRPTECGSDPLTWPKWKKWYQLFLLALYACAFSFGENTLGAAWTTVSEDTGVSLVNMNGGSALNYLLLGLCNIWWISTANKVGRRPVFLFTTLICCLAGIWQGRVNGTAQWFLSNILNGVGTSAYQAVIQLSVFDMFFAHERGMMLSFYLFGQQLGSILGLITGGIISDNLGWRWTQYCVAIIDAGVLVLLMFTFEETLFPRFIFEKIQGVLPDPIKKDLNRITTVQSESQNIQLRDFPRRTYAQKLKLWVYFPEDKTTYFQYLRRPFALFLFPNVVISGCIFAFGCTAGIVSFNTISEILTEPPYNWSTSSTGLVFLAALVGNFVGWLTGVLSDRIVIHLSRKNGGVKEPEMRLWTLCFSFVYAAVGYFLYGFGAQSGAHWMTIAFGVGSMIAHQVSACSIATTYAMECFPGIGGELVVVLAICSSCINFAISYSVQPFIEAAGYGYAFLFFVAASGGNATSPLQYGLMFEDINYSGDGGIYAELIRNRAFQGSTEHPSTLLAYNSVGGTYLSLKNLSQPISSALPTSMNVAIANATSNEVGFSNTGYWGIGVQVQQYTGSFWVKGSYNGKFTASLKSDITNETFATAQVQSHASPNEWVQHNYTFTPTSAAPNSNNSFYLTFDKSGVSGGSLDFTLISLFPPTYKNRPNGLRVDLAEALKALNGKFLRNNLEGDTPPYLWKWNETIGPLKDRPGRPGTWGYENTDGLGLIEYLHWCEDLELEPVLAVWDGFYLGGPVTPQDQLQPWIQFALDELEFLMGSTSTKYGALRASLGYPQPFQINYVEIGNEDNLGGGNSSYSAYRLPMFTSAIKAAYPDITIIASTTTVDPIPDHISLDYHEYSRPDNFVHEFSLFDHYNRSHPILIGEYAVIEGNNASMAAVDWSSNRERLAFPSWEGSVAEAVFLLGAERNSDMIIGASYAPTLQNLNSYQWTPDMISFTADPTKDVLSTSWHMLQLMANHIVTETLPTTGGNFGPAYYVAGYNNQTGSHMLKTAVYNATSDVPVSVSFKGVSAGATATLTVLTAPSHNSYNAPGKPEVVTSTNTTITASADGTFKFSLPNLSVSVLEVRGRATYWAGSWGGPRGAWGHGGFGGWTPSFGSWGLNNWKGTGHNKREMPRGYKEVVF
;
A
#
# COMPACT_ATOMS: atom_id res chain seq x y z
N MET A 1 15.20 -52.28 -10.18
CA MET A 1 15.83 -51.26 -9.32
C MET A 1 16.06 -50.06 -10.21
N THR A 2 15.27 -49.02 -10.01
CA THR A 2 15.18 -47.86 -10.90
C THR A 2 16.33 -46.89 -10.62
N THR A 3 17.24 -46.74 -11.57
CA THR A 3 18.08 -45.56 -11.74
C THR A 3 17.16 -44.33 -11.67
N ARG A 4 17.31 -43.49 -10.65
CA ARG A 4 16.69 -42.16 -10.68
C ARG A 4 17.45 -41.40 -11.76
N ASP A 5 16.80 -41.15 -12.90
CA ASP A 5 17.27 -40.14 -13.85
C ASP A 5 17.24 -38.79 -13.12
N TYR A 6 18.38 -38.42 -12.52
CA TYR A 6 18.56 -37.08 -11.99
C TYR A 6 18.62 -36.13 -13.18
N ASP A 7 17.80 -35.08 -13.14
CA ASP A 7 17.70 -34.06 -14.18
C ASP A 7 18.93 -33.15 -14.08
N LEU A 8 20.06 -33.59 -14.63
CA LEU A 8 21.33 -32.84 -14.71
C LEU A 8 21.22 -31.61 -15.64
N ASP A 9 20.07 -31.37 -16.26
CA ASP A 9 19.82 -30.22 -17.13
C ASP A 9 19.72 -28.89 -16.35
N VAL A 10 19.64 -28.93 -15.01
CA VAL A 10 19.65 -27.72 -14.17
C VAL A 10 21.08 -27.15 -14.07
N PRO A 11 21.29 -25.86 -14.39
CA PRO A 11 22.61 -25.23 -14.37
C PRO A 11 23.33 -25.32 -13.02
N GLY A 12 24.58 -25.81 -13.05
CA GLY A 12 25.41 -25.94 -11.84
C GLY A 12 25.14 -27.21 -11.03
N THR A 13 24.17 -28.04 -11.42
CA THR A 13 23.92 -29.34 -10.81
C THR A 13 24.88 -30.38 -11.36
N GLU A 14 25.71 -30.95 -10.48
CA GLU A 14 26.78 -31.87 -10.87
C GLU A 14 26.86 -33.06 -9.91
N GLN A 15 27.29 -34.23 -10.41
CA GLN A 15 27.53 -35.38 -9.56
C GLN A 15 28.86 -35.24 -8.82
N LEU A 16 28.80 -34.72 -7.58
CA LEU A 16 29.98 -34.44 -6.76
C LEU A 16 30.46 -35.67 -5.98
N VAL A 17 29.56 -36.58 -5.62
CA VAL A 17 29.86 -37.77 -4.83
C VAL A 17 29.35 -39.02 -5.55
N ASP A 18 30.22 -39.99 -5.80
CA ASP A 18 29.88 -41.30 -6.33
C ASP A 18 29.62 -42.27 -5.17
N VAL A 19 28.36 -42.33 -4.74
CA VAL A 19 27.93 -43.13 -3.57
C VAL A 19 28.07 -44.63 -3.82
N ASN A 20 28.00 -45.08 -5.08
CA ASN A 20 27.98 -46.49 -5.46
C ASN A 20 29.26 -46.97 -6.15
N HIS A 21 30.22 -46.08 -6.41
CA HIS A 21 31.44 -46.34 -7.20
C HIS A 21 31.15 -46.90 -8.61
N ASP A 22 30.06 -46.44 -9.23
CA ASP A 22 29.59 -46.89 -10.54
C ASP A 22 29.71 -45.82 -11.64
N VAL A 23 30.22 -44.63 -11.31
CA VAL A 23 30.38 -43.51 -12.25
C VAL A 23 31.79 -43.53 -12.87
N ASP A 24 31.87 -43.53 -14.21
CA ASP A 24 33.14 -43.42 -14.96
C ASP A 24 33.70 -41.99 -14.90
N ALA A 25 34.25 -41.61 -13.73
CA ALA A 25 34.85 -40.31 -13.46
C ALA A 25 36.14 -40.41 -12.63
N LEU A 26 36.99 -39.37 -12.68
CA LEU A 26 38.21 -39.30 -11.88
C LEU A 26 37.88 -38.94 -10.43
N HIS A 27 38.34 -39.76 -9.48
CA HIS A 27 38.09 -39.61 -8.05
C HIS A 27 39.30 -39.06 -7.29
N GLN A 28 39.07 -38.40 -6.15
CA GLN A 28 40.14 -37.93 -5.26
C GLN A 28 40.74 -39.12 -4.47
N GLY A 29 41.74 -39.80 -5.04
CA GLY A 29 42.34 -40.98 -4.40
C GLY A 29 41.36 -42.16 -4.33
N GLU A 30 41.22 -42.79 -3.16
CA GLU A 30 40.24 -43.86 -2.90
C GLU A 30 38.89 -43.32 -2.38
N SER A 31 38.66 -42.01 -2.41
CA SER A 31 37.41 -41.42 -1.89
C SER A 31 36.24 -41.51 -2.88
N ASP A 32 35.02 -41.33 -2.35
CA ASP A 32 33.77 -41.20 -3.09
C ASP A 32 33.61 -39.84 -3.82
N ILE A 33 34.61 -38.94 -3.79
CA ILE A 33 34.49 -37.58 -4.32
C ILE A 33 34.96 -37.50 -5.78
N VAL A 34 34.09 -37.01 -6.66
CA VAL A 34 34.37 -36.78 -8.08
C VAL A 34 35.13 -35.45 -8.27
N LEU A 35 36.20 -35.47 -9.08
CA LEU A 35 37.03 -34.30 -9.36
C LEU A 35 36.42 -33.43 -10.47
N ILE A 36 35.82 -32.31 -10.04
CA ILE A 36 35.19 -31.34 -10.96
C ILE A 36 35.89 -29.97 -10.86
N PRO A 37 36.32 -29.37 -11.99
CA PRO A 37 36.34 -29.92 -13.35
C PRO A 37 37.39 -31.02 -13.51
N ARG A 38 37.21 -31.88 -14.53
CA ARG A 38 38.13 -32.98 -14.80
C ARG A 38 39.53 -32.43 -15.10
N PRO A 39 40.58 -32.85 -14.36
CA PRO A 39 41.93 -32.40 -14.65
C PRO A 39 42.40 -32.95 -15.99
N THR A 40 43.11 -32.14 -16.77
CA THR A 40 43.73 -32.61 -18.01
C THR A 40 45.05 -33.34 -17.72
N GLU A 41 45.48 -34.23 -18.61
CA GLU A 41 46.80 -34.89 -18.51
C GLU A 41 47.98 -33.93 -18.79
N CYS A 42 47.70 -32.67 -19.13
CA CYS A 42 48.71 -31.65 -19.39
C CYS A 42 49.30 -31.13 -18.06
N GLY A 43 50.60 -31.33 -17.83
CA GLY A 43 51.30 -30.82 -16.64
C GLY A 43 51.38 -29.28 -16.53
N SER A 44 50.79 -28.54 -17.48
CA SER A 44 50.62 -27.07 -17.40
C SER A 44 49.25 -26.67 -16.84
N ASP A 45 48.32 -27.60 -16.65
CA ASP A 45 47.01 -27.34 -16.04
C ASP A 45 47.17 -27.04 -14.53
N PRO A 46 46.76 -25.87 -14.04
CA PRO A 46 46.91 -25.52 -12.63
C PRO A 46 46.19 -26.47 -11.66
N LEU A 47 45.19 -27.23 -12.10
CA LEU A 47 44.54 -28.27 -11.28
C LEU A 47 45.50 -29.42 -10.93
N THR A 48 46.51 -29.68 -11.77
CA THR A 48 47.50 -30.75 -11.57
C THR A 48 48.73 -30.31 -10.76
N TRP A 49 48.80 -29.03 -10.36
CA TRP A 49 49.93 -28.52 -9.59
C TRP A 49 50.05 -29.19 -8.21
N PRO A 50 51.29 -29.39 -7.70
CA PRO A 50 51.48 -29.95 -6.36
C PRO A 50 50.89 -29.01 -5.29
N LYS A 51 50.34 -29.60 -4.22
CA LYS A 51 49.62 -28.86 -3.17
C LYS A 51 50.40 -27.65 -2.62
N TRP A 52 51.70 -27.81 -2.34
CA TRP A 52 52.54 -26.71 -1.82
C TRP A 52 52.56 -25.50 -2.76
N LYS A 53 52.55 -25.74 -4.08
CA LYS A 53 52.56 -24.68 -5.08
C LYS A 53 51.21 -23.98 -5.12
N LYS A 54 50.10 -24.73 -5.10
CA LYS A 54 48.75 -24.14 -5.04
C LYS A 54 48.58 -23.25 -3.81
N TRP A 55 49.02 -23.72 -2.64
CA TRP A 55 48.99 -22.95 -1.39
C TRP A 55 49.90 -21.72 -1.42
N TYR A 56 51.08 -21.82 -2.03
CA TYR A 56 51.97 -20.67 -2.19
C TYR A 56 51.35 -19.59 -3.11
N GLN A 57 50.76 -19.98 -4.24
CA GLN A 57 50.07 -19.04 -5.14
C GLN A 57 48.84 -18.42 -4.46
N LEU A 58 48.06 -19.21 -3.69
CA LEU A 58 46.95 -18.69 -2.88
C LEU A 58 47.42 -17.70 -1.81
N PHE A 59 48.56 -17.96 -1.15
CA PHE A 59 49.17 -17.02 -0.21
C PHE A 59 49.55 -15.71 -0.88
N LEU A 60 50.12 -15.75 -2.09
CA LEU A 60 50.44 -14.52 -2.85
C LEU A 60 49.17 -13.72 -3.18
N LEU A 61 48.08 -14.39 -3.57
CA LEU A 61 46.79 -13.73 -3.81
C LEU A 61 46.21 -13.10 -2.53
N ALA A 62 46.28 -13.81 -1.41
CA ALA A 62 45.83 -13.30 -0.12
C ALA A 62 46.69 -12.14 0.39
N LEU A 63 48.02 -12.18 0.16
CA LEU A 63 48.94 -11.10 0.49
C LEU A 63 48.69 -9.85 -0.37
N TYR A 64 48.43 -10.03 -1.67
CA TYR A 64 48.02 -8.96 -2.57
C TYR A 64 46.71 -8.31 -2.12
N ALA A 65 45.69 -9.09 -1.77
CA ALA A 65 44.44 -8.57 -1.22
C ALA A 65 44.65 -7.84 0.12
N CYS A 66 45.49 -8.39 1.00
CA CYS A 66 45.84 -7.80 2.28
C CYS A 66 46.52 -6.43 2.11
N ALA A 67 47.49 -6.31 1.20
CA ALA A 67 48.19 -5.05 0.94
C ALA A 67 47.26 -3.96 0.43
N PHE A 68 46.36 -4.29 -0.50
CA PHE A 68 45.43 -3.32 -1.07
C PHE A 68 44.38 -2.88 -0.03
N SER A 69 43.81 -3.82 0.71
CA SER A 69 42.86 -3.53 1.78
C SER A 69 43.51 -2.75 2.94
N PHE A 70 44.78 -3.01 3.23
CA PHE A 70 45.58 -2.19 4.15
C PHE A 70 45.64 -0.74 3.67
N GLY A 71 46.03 -0.53 2.41
CA GLY A 71 46.11 0.80 1.80
C GLY A 71 44.83 1.60 1.91
N GLU A 72 43.69 0.99 1.55
CA GLU A 72 42.35 1.61 1.57
C GLU A 72 41.94 2.10 2.97
N ASN A 73 42.38 1.43 4.04
CA ASN A 73 41.86 1.65 5.38
C ASN A 73 42.86 2.32 6.34
N THR A 74 44.10 2.57 5.91
CA THR A 74 45.14 3.18 6.76
C THR A 74 44.80 4.57 7.29
N LEU A 75 44.03 5.36 6.53
CA LEU A 75 43.66 6.73 6.94
C LEU A 75 42.42 6.78 7.84
N GLY A 76 41.72 5.67 8.06
CA GLY A 76 40.43 5.62 8.77
C GLY A 76 40.44 6.33 10.13
N ALA A 77 41.53 6.24 10.87
CA ALA A 77 41.67 6.85 12.19
C ALA A 77 42.16 8.33 12.18
N ALA A 78 42.56 8.88 11.02
CA ALA A 78 43.26 10.18 10.93
C ALA A 78 42.54 11.20 10.01
N TRP A 79 41.26 10.99 9.70
CA TRP A 79 40.49 11.84 8.77
C TRP A 79 40.48 13.31 9.14
N THR A 80 40.27 13.63 10.41
CA THR A 80 40.25 15.00 10.93
C THR A 80 41.61 15.67 10.76
N THR A 81 42.70 14.98 11.09
CA THR A 81 44.07 15.47 10.93
C THR A 81 44.43 15.73 9.46
N VAL A 82 44.00 14.85 8.54
CA VAL A 82 44.24 15.05 7.09
C VAL A 82 43.46 16.26 6.57
N SER A 83 42.21 16.44 7.00
CA SER A 83 41.38 17.58 6.62
C SER A 83 42.03 18.91 7.02
N GLU A 84 42.57 18.99 8.24
CA GLU A 84 43.24 20.18 8.76
C GLU A 84 44.55 20.50 8.01
N ASP A 85 45.38 19.50 7.71
CA ASP A 85 46.68 19.70 7.02
C ASP A 85 46.53 20.02 5.53
N THR A 86 45.58 19.39 4.84
CA THR A 86 45.44 19.49 3.38
C THR A 86 44.45 20.56 2.91
N GLY A 87 43.64 21.10 3.83
CA GLY A 87 42.54 22.03 3.53
C GLY A 87 41.37 21.40 2.77
N VAL A 88 41.33 20.06 2.66
CA VAL A 88 40.20 19.34 2.05
C VAL A 88 39.16 19.11 3.11
N SER A 89 37.93 19.61 2.91
CA SER A 89 36.85 19.37 3.87
C SER A 89 36.52 17.88 4.01
N LEU A 90 36.08 17.46 5.19
CA LEU A 90 35.62 16.09 5.46
C LEU A 90 34.57 15.60 4.45
N VAL A 91 33.66 16.48 4.01
CA VAL A 91 32.67 16.18 2.96
C VAL A 91 33.33 15.82 1.64
N ASN A 92 34.33 16.59 1.21
CA ASN A 92 35.07 16.31 -0.01
C ASN A 92 35.98 15.07 0.13
N MET A 93 36.51 14.83 1.34
CA MET A 93 37.25 13.61 1.62
C MET A 93 36.37 12.37 1.47
N ASN A 94 35.16 12.42 2.05
CA ASN A 94 34.11 11.41 1.89
C ASN A 94 33.74 11.20 0.43
N GLY A 95 33.54 12.29 -0.33
CA GLY A 95 33.26 12.20 -1.77
C GLY A 95 34.38 11.51 -2.56
N GLY A 96 35.64 11.75 -2.22
CA GLY A 96 36.79 11.07 -2.84
C GLY A 96 36.83 9.57 -2.51
N SER A 97 36.59 9.21 -1.25
CA SER A 97 36.53 7.81 -0.81
C SER A 97 35.34 7.06 -1.42
N ALA A 98 34.16 7.69 -1.48
CA ALA A 98 32.99 7.12 -2.15
C ALA A 98 33.27 6.86 -3.65
N LEU A 99 33.94 7.80 -4.33
CA LEU A 99 34.34 7.61 -5.72
C LEU A 99 35.34 6.47 -5.91
N ASN A 100 36.26 6.27 -4.95
CA ASN A 100 37.15 5.12 -4.93
C ASN A 100 36.34 3.81 -4.90
N TYR A 101 35.41 3.65 -3.95
CA TYR A 101 34.56 2.47 -3.85
C TYR A 101 33.69 2.22 -5.08
N LEU A 102 33.20 3.27 -5.74
CA LEU A 102 32.44 3.14 -6.98
C LEU A 102 33.31 2.56 -8.12
N LEU A 103 34.54 3.07 -8.26
CA LEU A 103 35.48 2.62 -9.29
C LEU A 103 36.01 1.22 -9.04
N LEU A 104 36.10 0.81 -7.77
CA LEU A 104 36.54 -0.50 -7.35
C LEU A 104 35.70 -1.63 -7.99
N GLY A 105 34.41 -1.43 -8.20
CA GLY A 105 33.53 -2.38 -8.89
C GLY A 105 33.43 -2.14 -10.39
N LEU A 106 33.28 -0.88 -10.83
CA LEU A 106 33.10 -0.56 -12.24
C LEU A 106 34.34 -0.89 -13.09
N CYS A 107 35.55 -0.73 -12.55
CA CYS A 107 36.77 -1.00 -13.32
C CYS A 107 37.01 -2.49 -13.57
N ASN A 108 36.36 -3.39 -12.82
CA ASN A 108 36.49 -4.82 -13.03
C ASN A 108 35.99 -5.29 -14.40
N ILE A 109 35.12 -4.53 -15.07
CA ILE A 109 34.74 -4.82 -16.45
C ILE A 109 35.94 -4.85 -17.40
N TRP A 110 36.92 -3.96 -17.17
CA TRP A 110 38.14 -3.87 -17.96
C TRP A 110 39.17 -4.89 -17.51
N TRP A 111 39.37 -5.03 -16.19
CA TRP A 111 40.36 -5.94 -15.65
C TRP A 111 40.03 -7.40 -15.90
N ILE A 112 38.76 -7.80 -15.81
CA ILE A 112 38.34 -9.17 -16.10
C ILE A 112 38.41 -9.48 -17.59
N SER A 113 38.01 -8.53 -18.45
CA SER A 113 38.16 -8.68 -19.90
C SER A 113 39.63 -8.84 -20.30
N THR A 114 40.51 -8.02 -19.70
CA THR A 114 41.96 -8.11 -19.89
C THR A 114 42.50 -9.43 -19.35
N ALA A 115 42.05 -9.84 -18.16
CA ALA A 115 42.47 -11.08 -17.55
C ALA A 115 42.10 -12.29 -18.42
N ASN A 116 40.90 -12.31 -18.99
CA ASN A 116 40.40 -13.41 -19.83
C ASN A 116 41.13 -13.48 -21.18
N LYS A 117 41.54 -12.33 -21.73
CA LYS A 117 42.19 -12.27 -23.05
C LYS A 117 43.71 -12.40 -23.03
N VAL A 118 44.36 -11.81 -22.02
CA VAL A 118 45.84 -11.62 -21.98
C VAL A 118 46.50 -12.43 -20.85
N GLY A 119 45.73 -12.89 -19.86
CA GLY A 119 46.21 -13.64 -18.68
C GLY A 119 45.95 -12.92 -17.36
N ARG A 120 45.95 -13.64 -16.24
CA ARG A 120 45.71 -13.08 -14.89
C ARG A 120 46.91 -12.30 -14.37
N ARG A 121 48.13 -12.79 -14.63
CA ARG A 121 49.38 -12.20 -14.14
C ARG A 121 49.62 -10.73 -14.53
N PRO A 122 49.44 -10.30 -15.80
CA PRO A 122 49.67 -8.90 -16.15
C PRO A 122 48.76 -7.96 -15.38
N VAL A 123 47.51 -8.37 -15.13
CA VAL A 123 46.55 -7.56 -14.37
C VAL A 123 47.05 -7.31 -12.95
N PHE A 124 47.47 -8.36 -12.22
CA PHE A 124 48.04 -8.22 -10.87
C PHE A 124 49.26 -7.29 -10.83
N LEU A 125 50.16 -7.37 -11.81
CA LEU A 125 51.36 -6.53 -11.83
C LEU A 125 51.03 -5.05 -12.12
N PHE A 126 50.13 -4.80 -13.08
CA PHE A 126 49.75 -3.44 -13.44
C PHE A 126 48.96 -2.75 -12.34
N THR A 127 48.02 -3.45 -11.69
CA THR A 127 47.25 -2.88 -10.59
C THR A 127 48.12 -2.59 -9.37
N THR A 128 49.06 -3.47 -9.01
CA THR A 128 50.01 -3.17 -7.90
C THR A 128 50.90 -1.98 -8.23
N LEU A 129 51.34 -1.83 -9.48
CA LEU A 129 52.09 -0.65 -9.88
C LEU A 129 51.25 0.63 -9.76
N ILE A 130 49.98 0.60 -10.19
CA ILE A 130 49.05 1.74 -10.07
C ILE A 130 48.85 2.12 -8.60
N CYS A 131 48.56 1.15 -7.72
CA CYS A 131 48.38 1.39 -6.29
C CYS A 131 49.64 1.94 -5.62
N CYS A 132 50.82 1.40 -5.95
CA CYS A 132 52.09 1.90 -5.46
C CYS A 132 52.32 3.37 -5.82
N LEU A 133 52.08 3.74 -7.09
CA LEU A 133 52.21 5.13 -7.55
C LEU A 133 51.15 6.04 -6.92
N ALA A 134 49.92 5.55 -6.76
CA ALA A 134 48.85 6.27 -6.09
C ALA A 134 49.19 6.55 -4.61
N GLY A 135 49.73 5.59 -3.87
CA GLY A 135 50.17 5.79 -2.48
C GLY A 135 51.27 6.84 -2.33
N ILE A 136 52.25 6.86 -3.24
CA ILE A 136 53.29 7.91 -3.27
C ILE A 136 52.68 9.30 -3.50
N TRP A 137 51.66 9.38 -4.36
CA TRP A 137 50.95 10.64 -4.63
C TRP A 137 50.08 11.05 -3.45
N GLN A 138 49.30 10.14 -2.86
CA GLN A 138 48.43 10.43 -1.72
C GLN A 138 49.21 11.00 -0.52
N GLY A 139 50.43 10.51 -0.25
CA GLY A 139 51.29 11.09 0.79
C GLY A 139 51.69 12.56 0.56
N ARG A 140 51.58 13.06 -0.67
CA ARG A 140 51.92 14.45 -1.07
C ARG A 140 50.71 15.30 -1.45
N VAL A 141 49.50 14.79 -1.26
CA VAL A 141 48.28 15.46 -1.70
C VAL A 141 48.09 16.79 -0.94
N ASN A 142 47.64 17.82 -1.65
CA ASN A 142 47.20 19.11 -1.10
C ASN A 142 46.04 19.64 -1.94
N GLY A 143 44.92 19.98 -1.28
CA GLY A 143 43.72 20.50 -1.92
C GLY A 143 42.81 19.45 -2.58
N THR A 144 41.55 19.82 -2.76
CA THR A 144 40.45 18.91 -3.11
C THR A 144 40.64 18.17 -4.43
N ALA A 145 41.09 18.87 -5.48
CA ALA A 145 41.25 18.26 -6.80
C ALA A 145 42.27 17.11 -6.79
N GLN A 146 43.39 17.27 -6.07
CA GLN A 146 44.39 16.22 -5.95
C GLN A 146 43.88 15.04 -5.12
N TRP A 147 43.04 15.29 -4.11
CA TRP A 147 42.39 14.24 -3.33
C TRP A 147 41.50 13.35 -4.20
N PHE A 148 40.61 13.95 -5.00
CA PHE A 148 39.75 13.19 -5.91
C PHE A 148 40.55 12.42 -6.96
N LEU A 149 41.53 13.06 -7.62
CA LEU A 149 42.33 12.41 -8.67
C LEU A 149 43.15 11.23 -8.13
N SER A 150 43.75 11.37 -6.96
CA SER A 150 44.52 10.29 -6.33
C SER A 150 43.63 9.13 -5.85
N ASN A 151 42.40 9.41 -5.42
CA ASN A 151 41.40 8.38 -5.09
C ASN A 151 40.85 7.66 -6.33
N ILE A 152 40.66 8.37 -7.45
CA ILE A 152 40.29 7.77 -8.73
C ILE A 152 41.36 6.78 -9.19
N LEU A 153 42.63 7.21 -9.17
CA LEU A 153 43.75 6.37 -9.59
C LEU A 153 43.87 5.13 -8.67
N ASN A 154 43.71 5.33 -7.36
CA ASN A 154 43.73 4.23 -6.41
C ASN A 154 42.56 3.24 -6.67
N GLY A 155 41.33 3.71 -6.84
CA GLY A 155 40.17 2.83 -7.10
C GLY A 155 40.26 2.03 -8.41
N VAL A 156 40.87 2.63 -9.45
CA VAL A 156 41.19 1.90 -10.70
C VAL A 156 42.19 0.77 -10.42
N GLY A 157 43.23 1.03 -9.62
CA GLY A 157 44.21 0.02 -9.22
C GLY A 157 43.63 -1.07 -8.32
N THR A 158 42.93 -0.69 -7.25
CA THR A 158 42.47 -1.65 -6.24
C THR A 158 41.36 -2.57 -6.77
N SER A 159 40.55 -2.11 -7.73
CA SER A 159 39.43 -2.89 -8.28
C SER A 159 39.73 -4.37 -8.58
N ALA A 160 40.90 -4.69 -9.15
CA ALA A 160 41.22 -6.06 -9.58
C ALA A 160 41.27 -7.09 -8.44
N TYR A 161 41.53 -6.70 -7.18
CA TYR A 161 41.57 -7.68 -6.08
C TYR A 161 40.18 -8.25 -5.76
N GLN A 162 39.11 -7.49 -6.01
CA GLN A 162 37.76 -7.98 -5.79
C GLN A 162 37.35 -9.08 -6.76
N ALA A 163 37.90 -9.10 -7.99
CA ALA A 163 37.40 -10.00 -9.03
C ALA A 163 38.42 -11.02 -9.58
N VAL A 164 39.66 -10.60 -9.84
CA VAL A 164 40.64 -11.41 -10.57
C VAL A 164 41.20 -12.55 -9.70
N ILE A 165 41.21 -12.38 -8.38
CA ILE A 165 41.63 -13.41 -7.42
C ILE A 165 40.70 -14.63 -7.52
N GLN A 166 39.39 -14.40 -7.59
CA GLN A 166 38.38 -15.45 -7.59
C GLN A 166 38.53 -16.37 -8.81
N LEU A 167 38.82 -15.77 -9.98
CA LEU A 167 39.16 -16.52 -11.20
C LEU A 167 40.39 -17.40 -11.01
N SER A 168 41.44 -16.85 -10.41
CA SER A 168 42.70 -17.57 -10.17
C SER A 168 42.51 -18.74 -9.21
N VAL A 169 41.66 -18.61 -8.20
CA VAL A 169 41.27 -19.70 -7.29
C VAL A 169 40.55 -20.82 -8.07
N PHE A 170 39.60 -20.47 -8.93
CA PHE A 170 38.85 -21.46 -9.73
C PHE A 170 39.70 -22.17 -10.78
N ASP A 171 40.75 -21.50 -11.26
CA ASP A 171 41.73 -22.11 -12.16
C ASP A 171 42.57 -23.19 -11.43
N MET A 172 42.76 -23.09 -10.11
CA MET A 172 43.67 -23.94 -9.33
C MET A 172 42.97 -25.03 -8.49
N PHE A 173 41.73 -24.84 -8.06
CA PHE A 173 41.06 -25.69 -7.06
C PHE A 173 39.74 -26.31 -7.55
N PHE A 174 39.47 -27.53 -7.07
CA PHE A 174 38.29 -28.32 -7.40
C PHE A 174 37.04 -27.85 -6.66
N ALA A 175 35.86 -28.17 -7.20
CA ALA A 175 34.57 -27.73 -6.69
C ALA A 175 34.34 -27.95 -5.19
N HIS A 176 34.82 -29.07 -4.63
CA HIS A 176 34.66 -29.42 -3.21
C HIS A 176 35.59 -28.63 -2.26
N GLU A 177 36.58 -27.89 -2.77
CA GLU A 177 37.54 -27.12 -1.96
C GLU A 177 37.41 -25.59 -2.15
N ARG A 178 36.57 -25.14 -3.11
CA ARG A 178 36.52 -23.72 -3.54
C ARG A 178 36.04 -22.78 -2.45
N GLY A 179 35.06 -23.15 -1.64
CA GLY A 179 34.53 -22.31 -0.57
C GLY A 179 35.61 -21.97 0.45
N MET A 180 36.34 -22.98 0.92
CA MET A 180 37.45 -22.82 1.86
C MET A 180 38.56 -21.89 1.32
N MET A 181 38.94 -22.03 0.04
CA MET A 181 40.01 -21.21 -0.54
C MET A 181 39.57 -19.76 -0.74
N LEU A 182 38.34 -19.52 -1.17
CA LEU A 182 37.78 -18.18 -1.28
C LEU A 182 37.71 -17.49 0.08
N SER A 183 37.27 -18.20 1.13
CA SER A 183 37.24 -17.66 2.48
C SER A 183 38.63 -17.34 3.02
N PHE A 184 39.68 -18.08 2.63
CA PHE A 184 41.05 -17.77 3.02
C PHE A 184 41.56 -16.46 2.40
N TYR A 185 41.23 -16.21 1.13
CA TYR A 185 41.55 -14.92 0.48
C TYR A 185 40.78 -13.78 1.16
N LEU A 186 39.48 -13.93 1.40
CA LEU A 186 38.64 -12.91 2.05
C LEU A 186 39.12 -12.63 3.49
N PHE A 187 39.61 -13.64 4.19
CA PHE A 187 40.28 -13.47 5.47
C PHE A 187 41.52 -12.57 5.35
N GLY A 188 42.36 -12.80 4.34
CA GLY A 188 43.56 -12.00 4.06
C GLY A 188 43.24 -10.55 3.71
N GLN A 189 42.22 -10.33 2.88
CA GLN A 189 41.69 -8.99 2.60
C GLN A 189 41.27 -8.28 3.89
N GLN A 190 40.41 -8.92 4.69
CA GLN A 190 39.90 -8.33 5.92
C GLN A 190 40.99 -8.08 6.97
N LEU A 191 41.99 -8.97 7.04
CA LEU A 191 43.18 -8.78 7.87
C LEU A 191 43.94 -7.50 7.48
N GLY A 192 44.05 -7.23 6.17
CA GLY A 192 44.62 -5.98 5.65
C GLY A 192 43.92 -4.74 6.20
N SER A 193 42.59 -4.69 6.11
CA SER A 193 41.81 -3.57 6.65
C SER A 193 42.01 -3.39 8.16
N ILE A 194 41.99 -4.48 8.93
CA ILE A 194 42.19 -4.45 10.39
C ILE A 194 43.59 -3.93 10.73
N LEU A 195 44.63 -4.45 10.08
CA LEU A 195 46.00 -3.98 10.30
C LEU A 195 46.17 -2.53 9.87
N GLY A 196 45.53 -2.11 8.77
CA GLY A 196 45.53 -0.74 8.29
C GLY A 196 44.96 0.23 9.33
N LEU A 197 43.81 -0.09 9.91
CA LEU A 197 43.15 0.74 10.93
C LEU A 197 43.98 0.83 12.23
N ILE A 198 44.52 -0.30 12.71
CA ILE A 198 45.32 -0.34 13.94
C ILE A 198 46.63 0.43 13.76
N THR A 199 47.39 0.14 12.69
CA THR A 199 48.72 0.74 12.50
C THR A 199 48.65 2.15 11.94
N GLY A 200 47.61 2.48 11.16
CA GLY A 200 47.39 3.80 10.59
C GLY A 200 47.24 4.89 11.65
N GLY A 201 46.50 4.62 12.73
CA GLY A 201 46.41 5.52 13.89
C GLY A 201 47.78 5.73 14.56
N ILE A 202 48.50 4.65 14.85
CA ILE A 202 49.82 4.70 15.50
C ILE A 202 50.84 5.47 14.65
N ILE A 203 50.89 5.22 13.34
CA ILE A 203 51.82 5.90 12.42
C ILE A 203 51.44 7.38 12.32
N SER A 204 50.14 7.70 12.25
CA SER A 204 49.67 9.08 12.17
C SER A 204 50.04 9.90 13.40
N ASP A 205 49.88 9.33 14.60
CA ASP A 205 50.21 10.01 15.87
C ASP A 205 51.73 10.25 16.04
N ASN A 206 52.58 9.32 15.57
CA ASN A 206 54.03 9.38 15.82
C ASN A 206 54.86 10.00 14.69
N LEU A 207 54.57 9.64 13.44
CA LEU A 207 55.36 10.05 12.26
C LEU A 207 54.59 11.04 11.36
N GLY A 208 53.30 11.26 11.62
CA GLY A 208 52.40 12.08 10.81
C GLY A 208 51.66 11.26 9.76
N TRP A 209 50.42 11.67 9.47
CA TRP A 209 49.51 10.92 8.58
C TRP A 209 50.07 10.67 7.18
N ARG A 210 50.91 11.56 6.63
CA ARG A 210 51.52 11.40 5.30
C ARG A 210 52.39 10.14 5.18
N TRP A 211 53.01 9.72 6.28
CA TRP A 211 53.83 8.51 6.30
C TRP A 211 53.01 7.22 6.19
N THR A 212 51.73 7.24 6.56
CA THR A 212 50.84 6.07 6.34
C THR A 212 50.81 5.68 4.86
N GLN A 213 50.69 6.67 3.97
CA GLN A 213 50.63 6.46 2.52
C GLN A 213 51.97 6.05 1.91
N TYR A 214 53.09 6.54 2.45
CA TYR A 214 54.41 6.06 2.04
C TYR A 214 54.65 4.61 2.47
N CYS A 215 54.16 4.20 3.64
CA CYS A 215 54.19 2.80 4.07
C CYS A 215 53.38 1.90 3.12
N VAL A 216 52.19 2.34 2.69
CA VAL A 216 51.39 1.63 1.68
C VAL A 216 52.19 1.44 0.40
N ALA A 217 52.82 2.50 -0.12
CA ALA A 217 53.64 2.41 -1.33
C ALA A 217 54.83 1.45 -1.20
N ILE A 218 55.48 1.38 -0.02
CA ILE A 218 56.58 0.44 0.24
C ILE A 218 56.08 -1.00 0.25
N ILE A 219 54.94 -1.26 0.89
CA ILE A 219 54.31 -2.59 0.94
C ILE A 219 53.93 -3.03 -0.47
N ASP A 220 53.26 -2.18 -1.25
CA ASP A 220 52.88 -2.47 -2.63
C ASP A 220 54.11 -2.72 -3.52
N ALA A 221 55.20 -1.96 -3.35
CA ALA A 221 56.44 -2.21 -4.08
C ALA A 221 57.04 -3.59 -3.75
N GLY A 222 57.00 -4.00 -2.48
CA GLY A 222 57.42 -5.33 -2.05
C GLY A 222 56.56 -6.45 -2.64
N VAL A 223 55.24 -6.29 -2.63
CA VAL A 223 54.30 -7.22 -3.26
C VAL A 223 54.52 -7.28 -4.77
N LEU A 224 54.76 -6.15 -5.43
CA LEU A 224 55.04 -6.09 -6.87
C LEU A 224 56.29 -6.90 -7.24
N VAL A 225 57.38 -6.74 -6.49
CA VAL A 225 58.60 -7.54 -6.68
C VAL A 225 58.32 -9.02 -6.48
N LEU A 226 57.59 -9.38 -5.43
CA LEU A 226 57.27 -10.78 -5.14
C LEU A 226 56.42 -11.41 -6.26
N LEU A 227 55.36 -10.74 -6.70
CA LEU A 227 54.51 -11.21 -7.80
C LEU A 227 55.28 -11.28 -9.12
N MET A 228 56.17 -10.33 -9.38
CA MET A 228 56.97 -10.30 -10.61
C MET A 228 57.82 -11.56 -10.77
N PHE A 229 58.44 -12.04 -9.69
CA PHE A 229 59.35 -13.19 -9.74
C PHE A 229 58.72 -14.54 -9.37
N THR A 230 57.57 -14.57 -8.68
CA THR A 230 57.08 -15.83 -8.07
C THR A 230 55.65 -16.20 -8.43
N PHE A 231 54.84 -15.25 -8.90
CA PHE A 231 53.46 -15.53 -9.32
C PHE A 231 53.46 -16.15 -10.73
N GLU A 232 52.89 -17.35 -10.86
CA GLU A 232 52.76 -18.05 -12.14
C GLU A 232 51.36 -17.84 -12.73
N GLU A 233 51.26 -17.77 -14.06
CA GLU A 233 49.97 -17.60 -14.75
C GLU A 233 49.04 -18.80 -14.52
N THR A 234 47.77 -18.53 -14.20
CA THR A 234 46.75 -19.56 -13.90
C THR A 234 45.76 -19.78 -15.06
N LEU A 235 45.64 -18.87 -16.02
CA LEU A 235 44.71 -19.03 -17.13
C LEU A 235 45.06 -20.27 -17.99
N PHE A 236 44.11 -21.21 -18.11
CA PHE A 236 44.27 -22.44 -18.90
C PHE A 236 42.97 -22.85 -19.64
N PRO A 237 42.98 -22.96 -20.99
CA PRO A 237 41.76 -23.18 -21.79
C PRO A 237 41.39 -24.67 -21.89
N ARG A 238 40.76 -25.22 -20.84
CA ARG A 238 40.40 -26.65 -20.74
C ARG A 238 39.47 -27.14 -21.85
N PHE A 239 38.54 -26.31 -22.32
CA PHE A 239 37.58 -26.63 -23.38
C PHE A 239 38.23 -27.05 -24.71
N ILE A 240 39.47 -26.60 -24.97
CA ILE A 240 40.23 -27.00 -26.17
C ILE A 240 40.63 -28.48 -26.08
N PHE A 241 41.03 -28.94 -24.89
CA PHE A 241 41.51 -30.30 -24.66
C PHE A 241 40.35 -31.30 -24.61
N GLU A 242 39.19 -30.91 -24.09
CA GLU A 242 37.96 -31.73 -24.12
C GLU A 242 37.44 -31.97 -25.54
N LYS A 243 37.57 -30.97 -26.42
CA LYS A 243 37.19 -31.07 -27.84
C LYS A 243 38.12 -31.97 -28.64
N ILE A 244 39.41 -32.03 -28.28
CA ILE A 244 40.41 -32.95 -28.86
C ILE A 244 40.18 -34.39 -28.39
N GLN A 245 39.63 -34.60 -27.19
CA GLN A 245 39.31 -35.92 -26.63
C GLN A 245 37.93 -36.46 -27.03
N GLY A 246 37.12 -35.71 -27.80
CA GLY A 246 35.84 -36.18 -28.36
C GLY A 246 34.68 -36.28 -27.37
N VAL A 247 34.72 -35.56 -26.23
CA VAL A 247 33.80 -35.76 -25.09
C VAL A 247 32.53 -34.88 -25.14
N LEU A 248 32.41 -33.91 -26.06
CA LEU A 248 31.23 -33.05 -26.17
C LEU A 248 30.22 -33.57 -27.22
N PRO A 249 28.90 -33.66 -26.93
CA PRO A 249 27.88 -33.86 -27.96
C PRO A 249 27.68 -32.56 -28.77
N ASP A 250 27.73 -32.67 -30.10
CA ASP A 250 27.46 -31.54 -31.02
C ASP A 250 26.02 -30.98 -30.83
N PRO A 251 25.83 -29.65 -30.82
CA PRO A 251 24.50 -29.06 -30.75
C PRO A 251 23.80 -29.16 -32.12
N ILE A 252 22.75 -29.97 -32.20
CA ILE A 252 21.63 -29.91 -33.15
C ILE A 252 22.03 -29.68 -34.63
N LYS A 253 22.17 -30.77 -35.40
CA LYS A 253 21.92 -30.75 -36.83
C LYS A 253 20.68 -31.57 -37.17
N LYS A 254 19.59 -30.87 -37.52
CA LYS A 254 18.62 -31.35 -38.50
C LYS A 254 19.41 -31.68 -39.77
N ASP A 255 19.54 -32.97 -40.05
CA ASP A 255 19.46 -33.60 -41.38
C ASP A 255 20.07 -35.00 -41.28
N LEU A 256 19.24 -35.94 -40.84
CA LEU A 256 19.40 -37.34 -41.25
C LEU A 256 19.17 -37.39 -42.75
N ASN A 257 20.24 -37.32 -43.54
CA ASN A 257 20.41 -37.98 -44.85
C ASN A 257 21.72 -37.51 -45.52
N ARG A 258 22.88 -37.88 -44.94
CA ARG A 258 24.18 -38.02 -45.64
C ARG A 258 25.25 -38.47 -44.65
N ILE A 259 25.18 -39.73 -44.21
CA ILE A 259 26.35 -40.43 -43.69
C ILE A 259 26.42 -41.77 -44.40
N THR A 260 26.96 -41.72 -45.60
CA THR A 260 27.64 -42.85 -46.24
C THR A 260 28.98 -42.29 -46.68
N THR A 261 30.06 -43.00 -46.37
CA THR A 261 31.46 -42.66 -46.67
C THR A 261 32.04 -41.45 -45.89
N VAL A 262 32.50 -41.68 -44.66
CA VAL A 262 33.93 -41.55 -44.28
C VAL A 262 34.17 -42.50 -43.10
N GLN A 263 34.65 -43.70 -43.40
CA GLN A 263 35.45 -44.49 -42.47
C GLN A 263 36.88 -43.94 -42.48
N SER A 264 37.58 -44.18 -41.36
CA SER A 264 39.03 -44.09 -41.16
C SER A 264 39.68 -42.70 -41.23
N GLU A 265 39.86 -42.09 -40.05
CA GLU A 265 41.16 -41.58 -39.60
C GLU A 265 41.11 -41.31 -38.09
N SER A 266 41.13 -42.39 -37.30
CA SER A 266 41.53 -42.35 -35.90
C SER A 266 43.05 -42.18 -35.84
N GLN A 267 43.54 -40.94 -35.91
CA GLN A 267 44.91 -40.66 -35.49
C GLN A 267 44.97 -40.62 -33.96
N ASN A 268 45.56 -41.69 -33.41
CA ASN A 268 46.11 -41.74 -32.06
C ASN A 268 47.09 -40.57 -31.85
N ILE A 269 46.64 -39.47 -31.25
CA ILE A 269 47.55 -38.52 -30.61
C ILE A 269 47.98 -39.17 -29.30
N GLN A 270 49.16 -39.80 -29.30
CA GLN A 270 49.78 -40.31 -28.07
C GLN A 270 50.03 -39.15 -27.08
N LEU A 271 49.44 -39.29 -25.90
CA LEU A 271 49.42 -38.37 -24.75
C LEU A 271 50.78 -38.11 -24.05
N ARG A 272 51.92 -38.08 -24.75
CA ARG A 272 53.26 -37.99 -24.11
C ARG A 272 54.11 -36.74 -24.33
N ASP A 273 53.75 -35.80 -25.19
CA ASP A 273 54.66 -34.68 -25.53
C ASP A 273 54.10 -33.27 -25.25
N PHE A 274 53.77 -32.96 -23.99
CA PHE A 274 53.76 -31.56 -23.54
C PHE A 274 55.10 -31.23 -22.86
N PRO A 275 56.00 -30.45 -23.49
CA PRO A 275 57.30 -30.13 -22.90
C PRO A 275 57.15 -29.33 -21.59
N ARG A 276 57.92 -29.69 -20.56
CA ARG A 276 57.97 -28.94 -19.29
C ARG A 276 58.43 -27.50 -19.58
N ARG A 277 57.61 -26.52 -19.21
CA ARG A 277 57.94 -25.08 -19.38
C ARG A 277 59.15 -24.70 -18.51
N THR A 278 60.09 -23.95 -19.07
CA THR A 278 61.20 -23.35 -18.30
C THR A 278 60.68 -22.27 -17.34
N TYR A 279 61.46 -21.89 -16.33
CA TYR A 279 61.07 -20.84 -15.37
C TYR A 279 60.69 -19.52 -16.07
N ALA A 280 61.46 -19.09 -17.08
CA ALA A 280 61.13 -17.91 -17.89
C ALA A 280 59.84 -18.07 -18.70
N GLN A 281 59.52 -19.28 -19.17
CA GLN A 281 58.26 -19.58 -19.87
C GLN A 281 57.05 -19.61 -18.92
N LYS A 282 57.24 -19.98 -17.65
CA LYS A 282 56.21 -19.92 -16.61
C LYS A 282 55.90 -18.49 -16.18
N LEU A 283 56.90 -17.60 -16.23
CA LEU A 283 56.80 -16.18 -15.92
C LEU A 283 56.60 -15.29 -17.16
N LYS A 284 55.92 -15.78 -18.20
CA LYS A 284 55.53 -14.92 -19.33
C LYS A 284 54.53 -13.85 -18.86
N LEU A 285 54.70 -12.63 -19.36
CA LEU A 285 53.86 -11.49 -18.97
C LEU A 285 52.46 -11.57 -19.59
N TRP A 286 52.32 -12.21 -20.76
CA TRP A 286 51.04 -12.42 -21.43
C TRP A 286 50.98 -13.82 -22.03
N VAL A 287 49.78 -14.37 -22.07
CA VAL A 287 49.47 -15.65 -22.70
C VAL A 287 48.38 -15.44 -23.75
N TYR A 288 48.60 -15.99 -24.94
CA TYR A 288 47.69 -15.90 -26.07
C TYR A 288 47.34 -17.29 -26.56
N PHE A 289 46.05 -17.56 -26.72
CA PHE A 289 45.50 -18.79 -27.26
C PHE A 289 44.85 -18.49 -28.62
N PRO A 290 45.50 -18.82 -29.75
CA PRO A 290 44.97 -18.56 -31.10
C PRO A 290 43.58 -19.16 -31.35
N GLU A 291 43.24 -20.23 -30.63
CA GLU A 291 41.98 -20.95 -30.73
C GLU A 291 40.82 -20.21 -30.04
N ASP A 292 41.12 -19.28 -29.12
CA ASP A 292 40.10 -18.41 -28.51
C ASP A 292 39.70 -17.28 -29.48
N LYS A 293 38.59 -17.51 -30.18
CA LYS A 293 37.96 -16.56 -31.11
C LYS A 293 37.17 -15.46 -30.41
N THR A 294 37.05 -15.49 -29.08
CA THR A 294 36.28 -14.49 -28.32
C THR A 294 36.98 -13.13 -28.41
N THR A 295 36.27 -12.09 -28.86
CA THR A 295 36.84 -10.74 -28.96
C THR A 295 36.88 -10.05 -27.60
N TYR A 296 37.77 -9.07 -27.43
CA TYR A 296 37.82 -8.27 -26.20
C TYR A 296 36.48 -7.60 -25.89
N PHE A 297 35.80 -7.08 -26.93
CA PHE A 297 34.47 -6.48 -26.79
C PHE A 297 33.39 -7.51 -26.39
N GLN A 298 33.53 -8.78 -26.81
CA GLN A 298 32.64 -9.84 -26.35
C GLN A 298 32.81 -10.12 -24.85
N TYR A 299 34.03 -10.17 -24.32
CA TYR A 299 34.24 -10.28 -22.87
C TYR A 299 33.68 -9.06 -22.12
N LEU A 300 33.82 -7.86 -22.69
CA LEU A 300 33.32 -6.64 -22.08
C LEU A 300 31.79 -6.57 -22.00
N ARG A 301 31.07 -7.08 -23.01
CA ARG A 301 29.60 -7.00 -23.05
C ARG A 301 28.90 -8.10 -22.23
N ARG A 302 29.53 -9.26 -22.04
CA ARG A 302 28.91 -10.45 -21.42
C ARG A 302 28.40 -10.21 -19.99
N PRO A 303 29.11 -9.50 -19.09
CA PRO A 303 28.58 -9.19 -17.76
C PRO A 303 27.23 -8.47 -17.77
N PHE A 304 26.96 -7.61 -18.76
CA PHE A 304 25.67 -6.91 -18.87
C PHE A 304 24.49 -7.85 -19.13
N ALA A 305 24.72 -8.97 -19.81
CA ALA A 305 23.70 -10.01 -19.97
C ALA A 305 23.41 -10.73 -18.65
N LEU A 306 24.40 -10.85 -17.76
CA LEU A 306 24.25 -11.54 -16.48
C LEU A 306 23.41 -10.76 -15.46
N PHE A 307 23.25 -9.43 -15.63
CA PHE A 307 22.27 -8.64 -14.87
C PHE A 307 20.81 -9.04 -15.13
N LEU A 308 20.52 -9.76 -16.23
CA LEU A 308 19.18 -10.28 -16.51
C LEU A 308 18.84 -11.53 -15.69
N PHE A 309 19.80 -12.09 -14.96
CA PHE A 309 19.63 -13.33 -14.18
C PHE A 309 19.44 -13.00 -12.69
N PRO A 310 18.23 -13.18 -12.14
CA PRO A 310 17.92 -12.78 -10.77
C PRO A 310 18.82 -13.45 -9.72
N ASN A 311 19.19 -14.71 -9.91
CA ASN A 311 20.06 -15.44 -8.97
C ASN A 311 21.48 -14.84 -8.90
N VAL A 312 22.00 -14.30 -10.00
CA VAL A 312 23.30 -13.60 -10.02
C VAL A 312 23.20 -12.26 -9.31
N VAL A 313 22.14 -11.49 -9.58
CA VAL A 313 21.90 -10.19 -8.95
C VAL A 313 21.66 -10.33 -7.45
N ILE A 314 20.88 -11.33 -7.02
CA ILE A 314 20.65 -11.64 -5.60
C ILE A 314 21.98 -11.95 -4.91
N SER A 315 22.84 -12.76 -5.53
CA SER A 315 24.16 -13.02 -4.98
C SER A 315 25.03 -11.76 -4.91
N GLY A 316 24.97 -10.90 -5.94
CA GLY A 316 25.58 -9.58 -5.94
C GLY A 316 25.11 -8.71 -4.77
N CYS A 317 23.82 -8.72 -4.45
CA CYS A 317 23.28 -8.02 -3.28
C CYS A 317 23.76 -8.62 -1.95
N ILE A 318 23.78 -9.95 -1.81
CA ILE A 318 24.30 -10.61 -0.59
C ILE A 318 25.77 -10.25 -0.37
N PHE A 319 26.57 -10.29 -1.43
CA PHE A 319 27.98 -9.88 -1.40
C PHE A 319 28.11 -8.40 -1.02
N ALA A 320 27.27 -7.52 -1.59
CA ALA A 320 27.27 -6.10 -1.30
C ALA A 320 26.99 -5.80 0.19
N PHE A 321 25.90 -6.35 0.74
CA PHE A 321 25.52 -6.13 2.14
C PHE A 321 26.54 -6.73 3.12
N GLY A 322 27.18 -7.85 2.76
CA GLY A 322 28.33 -8.35 3.49
C GLY A 322 29.44 -7.30 3.59
N CYS A 323 29.86 -6.72 2.46
CA CYS A 323 30.86 -5.64 2.42
C CYS A 323 30.43 -4.38 3.19
N THR A 324 29.15 -4.01 3.12
CA THR A 324 28.60 -2.83 3.81
C THR A 324 28.85 -2.89 5.32
N ALA A 325 28.73 -4.07 5.94
CA ALA A 325 28.93 -4.25 7.38
C ALA A 325 30.30 -3.75 7.85
N GLY A 326 31.36 -4.07 7.11
CA GLY A 326 32.70 -3.55 7.38
C GLY A 326 32.82 -2.07 7.11
N ILE A 327 32.45 -1.65 5.90
CA ILE A 327 32.64 -0.26 5.42
C ILE A 327 32.00 0.74 6.37
N VAL A 328 30.74 0.51 6.76
CA VAL A 328 30.05 1.45 7.64
C VAL A 328 30.69 1.46 9.02
N SER A 329 31.05 0.28 9.58
CA SER A 329 31.72 0.22 10.87
C SER A 329 33.08 0.95 10.89
N PHE A 330 33.83 0.93 9.78
CA PHE A 330 35.12 1.61 9.68
C PHE A 330 34.96 3.13 9.61
N ASN A 331 33.90 3.62 8.96
CA ASN A 331 33.66 5.05 8.81
C ASN A 331 33.10 5.71 10.07
N THR A 332 32.31 4.99 10.89
CA THR A 332 31.58 5.59 12.03
C THR A 332 32.22 5.33 13.39
N ILE A 333 33.12 4.34 13.52
CA ILE A 333 33.67 3.96 14.84
C ILE A 333 34.40 5.11 15.53
N SER A 334 35.08 5.97 14.75
CA SER A 334 35.84 7.08 15.32
C SER A 334 34.90 8.01 16.04
N GLU A 335 33.83 8.44 15.37
CA GLU A 335 32.82 9.32 15.96
C GLU A 335 32.19 8.71 17.22
N ILE A 336 31.85 7.41 17.18
CA ILE A 336 31.24 6.71 18.31
C ILE A 336 32.15 6.70 19.55
N LEU A 337 33.45 6.45 19.38
CA LEU A 337 34.36 6.22 20.52
C LEU A 337 35.13 7.46 20.96
N THR A 338 35.33 8.46 20.10
CA THR A 338 36.03 9.69 20.48
C THR A 338 35.11 10.70 21.19
N GLU A 339 33.80 10.61 20.98
CA GLU A 339 32.81 11.47 21.63
C GLU A 339 32.35 10.93 23.01
N PRO A 340 31.70 11.76 23.85
CA PRO A 340 31.04 11.29 25.07
C PRO A 340 29.99 10.20 24.76
N PRO A 341 29.89 9.12 25.56
CA PRO A 341 30.47 8.95 26.90
C PRO A 341 31.89 8.34 26.93
N TYR A 342 32.47 7.92 25.80
CA TYR A 342 33.70 7.12 25.79
C TYR A 342 34.96 7.99 25.83
N ASN A 343 35.04 9.05 25.05
CA ASN A 343 36.18 9.99 25.01
C ASN A 343 37.55 9.31 24.80
N TRP A 344 37.64 8.33 23.90
CA TRP A 344 38.88 7.59 23.63
C TRP A 344 39.84 8.37 22.73
N SER A 345 41.15 8.11 22.87
CA SER A 345 42.13 8.60 21.91
C SER A 345 42.07 7.83 20.60
N THR A 346 42.62 8.40 19.52
CA THR A 346 42.74 7.76 18.20
C THR A 346 43.41 6.38 18.29
N SER A 347 44.52 6.29 19.02
CA SER A 347 45.23 5.03 19.27
C SER A 347 44.36 3.98 19.99
N SER A 348 43.59 4.36 21.01
CA SER A 348 42.69 3.44 21.73
C SER A 348 41.50 3.00 20.88
N THR A 349 40.97 3.90 20.05
CA THR A 349 39.89 3.63 19.09
C THR A 349 40.33 2.57 18.07
N GLY A 350 41.56 2.67 17.54
CA GLY A 350 42.13 1.66 16.64
C GLY A 350 42.19 0.25 17.24
N LEU A 351 42.43 0.12 18.55
CA LEU A 351 42.53 -1.18 19.22
C LEU A 351 41.21 -1.97 19.28
N VAL A 352 40.04 -1.32 19.12
CA VAL A 352 38.74 -2.02 19.07
C VAL A 352 38.66 -3.01 17.91
N PHE A 353 39.42 -2.78 16.84
CA PHE A 353 39.48 -3.70 15.70
C PHE A 353 40.19 -5.03 16.00
N LEU A 354 40.74 -5.23 17.20
CA LEU A 354 41.08 -6.58 17.66
C LEU A 354 39.84 -7.48 17.77
N ALA A 355 38.66 -6.92 18.05
CA ALA A 355 37.41 -7.67 18.02
C ALA A 355 37.00 -8.06 16.59
N ALA A 356 37.27 -7.19 15.61
CA ALA A 356 37.10 -7.52 14.19
C ALA A 356 37.98 -8.70 13.76
N LEU A 357 39.17 -8.86 14.33
CA LEU A 357 40.04 -10.02 14.05
C LEU A 357 39.39 -11.33 14.51
N VAL A 358 38.78 -11.35 15.69
CA VAL A 358 38.00 -12.52 16.17
C VAL A 358 36.85 -12.81 15.22
N GLY A 359 36.10 -11.78 14.81
CA GLY A 359 35.04 -11.88 13.81
C GLY A 359 35.52 -12.48 12.49
N ASN A 360 36.67 -12.03 12.00
CA ASN A 360 37.30 -12.50 10.77
C ASN A 360 37.59 -14.02 10.82
N PHE A 361 38.11 -14.52 11.95
CA PHE A 361 38.30 -15.96 12.16
C PHE A 361 36.98 -16.75 12.15
N VAL A 362 35.93 -16.23 12.79
CA VAL A 362 34.59 -16.87 12.80
C VAL A 362 33.98 -16.92 11.40
N GLY A 363 34.07 -15.82 10.64
CA GLY A 363 33.59 -15.77 9.26
C GLY A 363 34.35 -16.74 8.35
N TRP A 364 35.68 -16.84 8.50
CA TRP A 364 36.50 -17.81 7.77
C TRP A 364 36.09 -19.26 8.08
N LEU A 365 35.91 -19.61 9.36
CA LEU A 365 35.44 -20.94 9.77
C LEU A 365 34.07 -21.29 9.19
N THR A 366 33.18 -20.30 9.05
CA THR A 366 31.86 -20.48 8.42
C THR A 366 32.00 -20.88 6.95
N GLY A 367 32.94 -20.29 6.23
CA GLY A 367 33.28 -20.67 4.86
C GLY A 367 33.82 -22.10 4.75
N VAL A 368 34.69 -22.53 5.67
CA VAL A 368 35.17 -23.91 5.75
C VAL A 368 34.03 -24.89 6.02
N LEU A 369 33.10 -24.51 6.89
CA LEU A 369 31.91 -25.31 7.19
C LEU A 369 30.98 -25.45 5.96
N SER A 370 30.96 -24.45 5.09
CA SER A 370 30.14 -24.42 3.87
C SER A 370 30.40 -25.61 2.95
N ASP A 371 31.66 -25.91 2.65
CA ASP A 371 32.01 -27.05 1.79
C ASP A 371 31.63 -28.40 2.44
N ARG A 372 31.77 -28.52 3.76
CA ARG A 372 31.37 -29.74 4.50
C ARG A 372 29.87 -29.98 4.45
N ILE A 373 29.07 -28.91 4.56
CA ILE A 373 27.60 -28.99 4.47
C ILE A 373 27.18 -29.40 3.06
N VAL A 374 27.80 -28.82 2.02
CA VAL A 374 27.51 -29.19 0.62
C VAL A 374 27.81 -30.67 0.36
N ILE A 375 28.96 -31.19 0.80
CA ILE A 375 29.31 -32.62 0.66
C ILE A 375 28.31 -33.50 1.42
N HIS A 376 27.94 -33.13 2.65
CA HIS A 376 26.99 -33.88 3.46
C HIS A 376 25.59 -33.94 2.80
N LEU A 377 25.09 -32.80 2.30
CA LEU A 377 23.81 -32.73 1.62
C LEU A 377 23.84 -33.47 0.27
N SER A 378 24.96 -33.41 -0.46
CA SER A 378 25.14 -34.16 -1.72
C SER A 378 25.09 -35.67 -1.49
N ARG A 379 25.73 -36.18 -0.42
CA ARG A 379 25.63 -37.60 -0.02
C ARG A 379 24.19 -38.01 0.30
N LYS A 380 23.46 -37.15 1.01
CA LYS A 380 22.03 -37.39 1.32
C LYS A 380 21.16 -37.33 0.07
N ASN A 381 21.57 -36.58 -0.96
CA ASN A 381 20.89 -36.45 -2.23
C ASN A 381 21.32 -37.49 -3.28
N GLY A 382 21.89 -38.63 -2.86
CA GLY A 382 22.28 -39.69 -3.78
C GLY A 382 23.49 -39.34 -4.66
N GLY A 383 24.34 -38.41 -4.21
CA GLY A 383 25.58 -38.05 -4.88
C GLY A 383 25.55 -36.72 -5.67
N VAL A 384 24.35 -36.19 -5.91
CA VAL A 384 24.14 -34.99 -6.72
C VAL A 384 24.24 -33.72 -5.87
N LYS A 385 25.10 -32.79 -6.30
CA LYS A 385 25.29 -31.47 -5.72
C LYS A 385 24.45 -30.45 -6.49
N GLU A 386 23.64 -29.69 -5.76
CA GLU A 386 22.95 -28.50 -6.27
C GLU A 386 23.58 -27.24 -5.64
N PRO A 387 23.78 -26.14 -6.40
CA PRO A 387 24.37 -24.91 -5.87
C PRO A 387 23.64 -24.36 -4.63
N GLU A 388 22.32 -24.50 -4.57
CA GLU A 388 21.45 -24.00 -3.49
C GLU A 388 21.74 -24.65 -2.14
N MET A 389 22.31 -25.86 -2.11
CA MET A 389 22.72 -26.53 -0.86
C MET A 389 23.67 -25.68 -0.02
N ARG A 390 24.44 -24.79 -0.67
CA ARG A 390 25.36 -23.88 -0.01
C ARG A 390 24.66 -22.77 0.77
N LEU A 391 23.46 -22.35 0.34
CA LEU A 391 22.72 -21.23 0.95
C LEU A 391 22.33 -21.50 2.40
N TRP A 392 22.23 -22.77 2.83
CA TRP A 392 22.05 -23.13 4.24
C TRP A 392 23.10 -22.53 5.18
N THR A 393 24.31 -22.27 4.66
CA THR A 393 25.37 -21.66 5.46
C THR A 393 25.17 -20.16 5.69
N LEU A 394 24.29 -19.49 4.93
CA LEU A 394 23.91 -18.10 5.17
C LEU A 394 23.14 -17.91 6.47
N CYS A 395 22.50 -18.96 7.01
CA CYS A 395 21.79 -18.86 8.29
C CYS A 395 22.71 -18.36 9.42
N PHE A 396 23.96 -18.83 9.46
CA PHE A 396 24.95 -18.34 10.43
C PHE A 396 25.28 -16.87 10.20
N SER A 397 25.43 -16.48 8.92
CA SER A 397 25.71 -15.10 8.54
C SER A 397 24.61 -14.13 8.95
N PHE A 398 23.33 -14.51 8.82
CA PHE A 398 22.19 -13.70 9.27
C PHE A 398 22.16 -13.52 10.78
N VAL A 399 22.53 -14.54 11.55
CA VAL A 399 22.68 -14.42 13.01
C VAL A 399 23.78 -13.42 13.36
N TYR A 400 24.94 -13.51 12.69
CA TYR A 400 26.03 -12.56 12.89
C TYR A 400 25.62 -11.12 12.54
N ALA A 401 24.87 -10.94 11.44
CA ALA A 401 24.34 -9.64 11.05
C ALA A 401 23.39 -9.07 12.11
N ALA A 402 22.37 -9.84 12.51
CA ALA A 402 21.36 -9.40 13.47
C ALA A 402 21.99 -8.99 14.80
N VAL A 403 22.90 -9.81 15.34
CA VAL A 403 23.62 -9.51 16.58
C VAL A 403 24.56 -8.31 16.39
N GLY A 404 25.29 -8.27 15.27
CA GLY A 404 26.27 -7.23 15.00
C GLY A 404 25.66 -5.84 14.87
N TYR A 405 24.69 -5.69 13.97
CA TYR A 405 24.01 -4.41 13.73
C TYR A 405 23.24 -3.91 14.97
N PHE A 406 22.58 -4.81 15.70
CA PHE A 406 21.86 -4.44 16.92
C PHE A 406 22.80 -3.93 18.01
N LEU A 407 23.84 -4.71 18.35
CA LEU A 407 24.77 -4.35 19.42
C LEU A 407 25.61 -3.12 19.04
N TYR A 408 25.99 -2.98 17.78
CA TYR A 408 26.74 -1.82 17.30
C TYR A 408 25.88 -0.55 17.31
N GLY A 409 24.71 -0.57 16.68
CA GLY A 409 23.83 0.59 16.55
C GLY A 409 23.22 1.06 17.87
N PHE A 410 22.42 0.20 18.51
CA PHE A 410 21.76 0.57 19.77
C PHE A 410 22.74 0.68 20.93
N GLY A 411 23.83 -0.11 20.93
CA GLY A 411 24.89 0.04 21.91
C GLY A 411 25.55 1.41 21.85
N ALA A 412 25.79 1.94 20.63
CA ALA A 412 26.32 3.28 20.45
C ALA A 412 25.29 4.34 20.87
N GLN A 413 24.03 4.20 20.44
CA GLN A 413 22.97 5.16 20.79
C GLN A 413 22.69 5.25 22.29
N SER A 414 22.74 4.13 23.02
CA SER A 414 22.49 4.11 24.46
C SER A 414 23.73 4.44 25.30
N GLY A 415 24.90 4.68 24.69
CA GLY A 415 26.16 4.83 25.41
C GLY A 415 26.54 3.60 26.24
N ALA A 416 26.27 2.39 25.75
CA ALA A 416 26.50 1.13 26.47
C ALA A 416 27.99 0.90 26.76
N HIS A 417 28.34 -0.09 27.60
CA HIS A 417 29.75 -0.41 27.82
C HIS A 417 30.48 -0.73 26.49
N TRP A 418 31.71 -0.22 26.30
CA TRP A 418 32.46 -0.31 25.02
C TRP A 418 32.58 -1.74 24.46
N MET A 419 32.57 -2.74 25.35
CA MET A 419 32.60 -4.15 24.99
C MET A 419 31.40 -4.55 24.10
N THR A 420 30.24 -3.91 24.28
CA THR A 420 29.05 -4.08 23.42
C THR A 420 29.35 -3.68 21.99
N ILE A 421 30.01 -2.53 21.79
CA ILE A 421 30.44 -2.04 20.47
C ILE A 421 31.47 -2.99 19.87
N ALA A 422 32.44 -3.45 20.67
CA ALA A 422 33.46 -4.39 20.23
C ALA A 422 32.86 -5.74 19.77
N PHE A 423 31.91 -6.30 20.51
CA PHE A 423 31.17 -7.50 20.09
C PHE A 423 30.32 -7.24 18.84
N GLY A 424 29.69 -6.07 18.74
CA GLY A 424 28.96 -5.63 17.54
C GLY A 424 29.83 -5.64 16.29
N VAL A 425 30.98 -4.95 16.35
CA VAL A 425 31.98 -4.92 15.25
C VAL A 425 32.47 -6.33 14.92
N GLY A 426 32.85 -7.14 15.93
CA GLY A 426 33.29 -8.52 15.70
C GLY A 426 32.24 -9.36 14.95
N SER A 427 30.97 -9.22 15.32
CA SER A 427 29.88 -9.95 14.67
C SER A 427 29.58 -9.43 13.25
N MET A 428 29.64 -8.11 13.02
CA MET A 428 29.52 -7.52 11.68
C MET A 428 30.62 -8.00 10.73
N ILE A 429 31.87 -8.13 11.20
CA ILE A 429 32.97 -8.65 10.40
C ILE A 429 32.85 -10.16 10.15
N ALA A 430 32.32 -10.93 11.11
CA ALA A 430 31.97 -12.33 10.87
C ALA A 430 30.90 -12.48 9.79
N HIS A 431 29.89 -11.60 9.80
CA HIS A 431 28.87 -11.52 8.75
C HIS A 431 29.50 -11.20 7.38
N GLN A 432 30.33 -10.16 7.29
CA GLN A 432 30.99 -9.77 6.05
C GLN A 432 31.76 -10.93 5.39
N VAL A 433 32.66 -11.56 6.12
CA VAL A 433 33.54 -12.62 5.58
C VAL A 433 32.71 -13.85 5.18
N SER A 434 31.69 -14.21 5.95
CA SER A 434 30.80 -15.33 5.63
C SER A 434 29.87 -15.04 4.44
N ALA A 435 29.19 -13.90 4.42
CA ALA A 435 28.26 -13.54 3.35
C ALA A 435 28.97 -13.42 2.00
N CYS A 436 30.11 -12.71 1.95
CA CYS A 436 30.86 -12.52 0.71
C CYS A 436 31.42 -13.84 0.17
N SER A 437 31.91 -14.74 1.03
CA SER A 437 32.41 -16.05 0.60
C SER A 437 31.31 -16.95 0.05
N ILE A 438 30.17 -17.01 0.74
CA ILE A 438 29.04 -17.85 0.33
C ILE A 438 28.41 -17.33 -0.97
N ALA A 439 28.15 -16.04 -1.07
CA ALA A 439 27.58 -15.40 -2.27
C ALA A 439 28.44 -15.67 -3.51
N THR A 440 29.74 -15.40 -3.38
CA THR A 440 30.72 -15.62 -4.46
C THR A 440 30.70 -17.08 -4.92
N THR A 441 30.85 -18.01 -3.97
CA THR A 441 30.94 -19.44 -4.30
C THR A 441 29.65 -19.95 -4.92
N TYR A 442 28.50 -19.56 -4.38
CA TYR A 442 27.18 -19.93 -4.91
C TYR A 442 27.01 -19.46 -6.36
N ALA A 443 27.25 -18.17 -6.63
CA ALA A 443 27.01 -17.62 -7.95
C ALA A 443 27.91 -18.25 -9.02
N MET A 444 29.19 -18.48 -8.69
CA MET A 444 30.12 -19.15 -9.59
C MET A 444 29.81 -20.64 -9.78
N GLU A 445 29.17 -21.29 -8.81
CA GLU A 445 28.70 -22.68 -8.94
C GLU A 445 27.43 -22.80 -9.79
N CYS A 446 26.53 -21.81 -9.76
CA CYS A 446 25.34 -21.79 -10.64
C CYS A 446 25.70 -21.70 -12.14
N PHE A 447 26.83 -21.08 -12.47
CA PHE A 447 27.23 -20.82 -13.85
C PHE A 447 28.70 -21.20 -14.12
N PRO A 448 29.01 -22.51 -14.15
CA PRO A 448 30.35 -22.98 -14.49
C PRO A 448 30.72 -22.52 -15.91
N GLY A 449 31.92 -21.95 -16.07
CA GLY A 449 32.45 -21.52 -17.38
C GLY A 449 32.34 -20.03 -17.70
N ILE A 450 31.51 -19.26 -16.99
CA ILE A 450 31.39 -17.78 -17.13
C ILE A 450 31.68 -17.05 -15.82
N GLY A 451 32.51 -17.67 -14.97
CA GLY A 451 32.82 -17.17 -13.63
C GLY A 451 33.48 -15.79 -13.62
N GLY A 452 34.21 -15.39 -14.66
CA GLY A 452 34.83 -14.07 -14.70
C GLY A 452 33.80 -12.96 -14.83
N GLU A 453 32.91 -13.12 -15.80
CA GLU A 453 31.84 -12.17 -16.09
C GLU A 453 30.85 -12.04 -14.92
N LEU A 454 30.62 -13.14 -14.20
CA LEU A 454 29.76 -13.14 -13.02
C LEU A 454 30.33 -12.30 -11.88
N VAL A 455 31.63 -12.40 -11.62
CA VAL A 455 32.27 -11.66 -10.53
C VAL A 455 32.30 -10.16 -10.80
N VAL A 456 32.31 -9.75 -12.07
CA VAL A 456 32.08 -8.34 -12.45
C VAL A 456 30.71 -7.86 -11.97
N VAL A 457 29.66 -8.68 -12.11
CA VAL A 457 28.31 -8.32 -11.63
C VAL A 457 28.31 -8.15 -10.11
N LEU A 458 28.89 -9.10 -9.37
CA LEU A 458 29.01 -9.02 -7.91
C LEU A 458 29.76 -7.75 -7.47
N ALA A 459 30.86 -7.43 -8.13
CA ALA A 459 31.65 -6.24 -7.84
C ALA A 459 30.88 -4.93 -8.13
N ILE A 460 30.15 -4.85 -9.26
CA ILE A 460 29.33 -3.68 -9.60
C ILE A 460 28.18 -3.52 -8.60
N CYS A 461 27.47 -4.59 -8.26
CA CYS A 461 26.42 -4.56 -7.23
C CYS A 461 26.97 -4.05 -5.90
N SER A 462 28.12 -4.58 -5.46
CA SER A 462 28.81 -4.13 -4.26
C SER A 462 29.14 -2.63 -4.31
N SER A 463 29.76 -2.17 -5.39
CA SER A 463 30.17 -0.77 -5.51
C SER A 463 29.01 0.21 -5.58
N CYS A 464 27.93 -0.11 -6.30
CA CYS A 464 26.76 0.77 -6.36
C CYS A 464 26.07 0.89 -4.99
N ILE A 465 25.89 -0.23 -4.29
CA ILE A 465 25.24 -0.26 -2.97
C ILE A 465 26.13 0.42 -1.92
N ASN A 466 27.42 0.06 -1.86
CA ASN A 466 28.34 0.64 -0.87
C ASN A 466 28.58 2.14 -1.12
N PHE A 467 28.59 2.59 -2.37
CA PHE A 467 28.63 4.03 -2.71
C PHE A 467 27.41 4.76 -2.13
N ALA A 468 26.20 4.25 -2.39
CA ALA A 468 24.97 4.86 -1.92
C ALA A 468 24.91 4.91 -0.39
N ILE A 469 25.18 3.79 0.28
CA ILE A 469 25.13 3.69 1.74
C ILE A 469 26.22 4.56 2.38
N SER A 470 27.45 4.55 1.87
CA SER A 470 28.53 5.39 2.43
C SER A 470 28.21 6.88 2.30
N TYR A 471 27.51 7.28 1.23
CA TYR A 471 27.08 8.66 1.05
C TYR A 471 25.90 9.04 1.98
N SER A 472 24.97 8.11 2.23
CA SER A 472 23.73 8.40 2.97
C SER A 472 23.79 8.11 4.46
N VAL A 473 24.76 7.33 4.94
CA VAL A 473 24.77 6.86 6.34
C VAL A 473 24.94 8.00 7.34
N GLN A 474 25.79 8.99 7.05
CA GLN A 474 25.98 10.13 7.96
C GLN A 474 24.69 10.98 8.09
N PRO A 475 24.07 11.46 7.00
CA PRO A 475 22.77 12.13 7.09
C PRO A 475 21.69 11.30 7.79
N PHE A 476 21.73 9.97 7.64
CA PHE A 476 20.75 9.10 8.28
C PHE A 476 20.98 8.98 9.79
N ILE A 477 22.23 8.87 10.24
CA ILE A 477 22.59 8.92 11.66
C ILE A 477 22.15 10.25 12.27
N GLU A 478 22.39 11.37 11.57
CA GLU A 478 21.96 12.70 12.02
C GLU A 478 20.44 12.82 12.17
N ALA A 479 19.67 12.17 11.29
CA ALA A 479 18.21 12.22 11.30
C ALA A 479 17.54 11.26 12.30
N ALA A 480 18.09 10.06 12.47
CA ALA A 480 17.42 8.95 13.17
C ALA A 480 18.21 8.34 14.34
N GLY A 481 19.46 8.75 14.54
CA GLY A 481 20.37 8.19 15.53
C GLY A 481 20.99 6.84 15.14
N TYR A 482 22.05 6.44 15.85
CA TYR A 482 22.84 5.23 15.59
C TYR A 482 22.03 3.91 15.67
N GLY A 483 21.01 3.81 16.51
CA GLY A 483 20.18 2.62 16.64
C GLY A 483 19.42 2.32 15.35
N TYR A 484 18.63 3.28 14.88
CA TYR A 484 17.80 3.12 13.69
C TYR A 484 18.59 3.21 12.38
N ALA A 485 19.73 3.91 12.35
CA ALA A 485 20.60 3.95 11.18
C ALA A 485 21.23 2.57 10.85
N PHE A 486 21.50 1.76 11.88
CA PHE A 486 22.10 0.43 11.74
C PHE A 486 21.09 -0.71 11.83
N LEU A 487 19.89 -0.44 12.36
CA LEU A 487 18.75 -1.37 12.36
C LEU A 487 17.50 -0.68 11.81
N PHE A 488 17.21 -0.89 10.54
CA PHE A 488 15.94 -0.48 9.92
C PHE A 488 15.23 -1.70 9.33
N PHE A 489 13.98 -1.92 9.75
CA PHE A 489 13.11 -2.90 9.13
C PHE A 489 12.50 -2.26 7.88
N VAL A 490 12.96 -2.65 6.69
CA VAL A 490 12.19 -2.38 5.47
C VAL A 490 11.23 -3.53 5.27
N ALA A 491 9.99 -3.33 5.69
CA ALA A 491 8.94 -4.28 5.36
C ALA A 491 8.64 -4.16 3.85
N ALA A 492 8.60 -5.30 3.14
CA ALA A 492 8.24 -5.34 1.70
C ALA A 492 6.75 -5.03 1.44
N SER A 493 6.01 -4.77 2.52
CA SER A 493 4.60 -4.44 2.67
C SER A 493 4.48 -3.60 3.94
N GLY A 494 3.58 -2.61 4.01
CA GLY A 494 3.51 -1.71 5.17
C GLY A 494 2.93 -0.33 4.88
N GLY A 495 2.48 -0.08 3.64
CA GLY A 495 1.29 0.76 3.47
C GLY A 495 0.10 0.03 4.09
N ASN A 496 -0.80 0.78 4.72
CA ASN A 496 -1.98 0.18 5.30
C ASN A 496 -3.00 -0.08 4.19
N ALA A 497 -3.63 -1.25 4.22
CA ALA A 497 -4.79 -1.49 3.37
C ALA A 497 -5.82 -0.42 3.72
N THR A 498 -6.18 0.41 2.75
CA THR A 498 -7.15 1.45 2.96
C THR A 498 -8.53 0.80 3.09
N SER A 499 -9.34 1.24 4.06
CA SER A 499 -10.74 0.87 4.11
C SER A 499 -11.42 1.07 2.74
N PRO A 500 -12.19 0.09 2.24
CA PRO A 500 -12.97 0.26 1.02
C PRO A 500 -14.14 1.23 1.19
N LEU A 501 -14.42 1.68 2.42
CA LEU A 501 -15.55 2.53 2.79
C LEU A 501 -15.19 4.01 3.00
N GLN A 502 -13.98 4.46 2.63
CA GLN A 502 -13.41 5.79 2.90
C GLN A 502 -14.40 6.97 2.99
N TYR A 503 -15.31 7.09 2.03
CA TYR A 503 -16.33 8.15 2.00
C TYR A 503 -17.72 7.54 1.90
N GLY A 504 -18.64 8.02 2.72
CA GLY A 504 -20.02 7.55 2.74
C GLY A 504 -21.02 8.67 2.95
N LEU A 505 -22.24 8.26 3.25
CA LEU A 505 -23.41 9.10 3.42
C LEU A 505 -23.98 8.86 4.82
N MET A 506 -24.44 9.93 5.47
CA MET A 506 -25.20 9.85 6.71
C MET A 506 -26.64 10.27 6.42
N PHE A 507 -27.61 9.47 6.85
CA PHE A 507 -29.02 9.79 6.68
C PHE A 507 -29.77 9.68 8.00
N GLU A 508 -30.43 10.78 8.33
CA GLU A 508 -31.52 10.88 9.28
C GLU A 508 -32.62 11.74 8.63
N ASP A 509 -33.88 11.58 9.06
CA ASP A 509 -34.98 12.45 8.57
C ASP A 509 -34.97 13.78 9.32
N ILE A 510 -33.97 14.60 8.97
CA ILE A 510 -33.77 16.00 9.35
C ILE A 510 -34.02 16.89 8.12
N ASN A 511 -34.42 18.14 8.30
CA ASN A 511 -34.56 19.12 7.21
C ASN A 511 -35.51 18.66 6.09
N TYR A 512 -36.47 17.78 6.39
CA TYR A 512 -37.33 17.11 5.41
C TYR A 512 -36.53 16.32 4.36
N SER A 513 -35.40 15.72 4.77
CA SER A 513 -34.52 14.90 3.93
C SER A 513 -35.17 13.59 3.52
N GLY A 514 -36.00 12.99 4.37
CA GLY A 514 -36.80 11.80 4.09
C GLY A 514 -38.12 12.21 3.46
N ASP A 515 -39.12 12.47 4.29
CA ASP A 515 -40.44 12.94 3.87
C ASP A 515 -40.39 14.34 3.24
N GLY A 516 -40.61 14.39 1.93
CA GLY A 516 -40.50 15.61 1.12
C GLY A 516 -39.13 15.80 0.47
N GLY A 517 -38.19 14.89 0.71
CA GLY A 517 -36.84 14.88 0.17
C GLY A 517 -36.57 13.65 -0.69
N ILE A 518 -35.65 12.79 -0.23
CA ILE A 518 -35.21 11.58 -0.94
C ILE A 518 -36.35 10.57 -1.09
N TYR A 519 -37.36 10.58 -0.22
CA TYR A 519 -38.58 9.80 -0.41
C TYR A 519 -39.49 10.50 -1.43
N ALA A 520 -39.86 9.80 -2.51
CA ALA A 520 -40.49 10.43 -3.68
C ALA A 520 -42.00 10.76 -3.54
N GLU A 521 -42.61 10.54 -2.37
CA GLU A 521 -44.02 10.89 -2.15
C GLU A 521 -44.22 12.41 -2.29
N LEU A 522 -45.17 12.80 -3.14
CA LEU A 522 -45.46 14.22 -3.39
C LEU A 522 -46.58 14.76 -2.50
N ILE A 523 -47.43 13.89 -1.94
CA ILE A 523 -48.53 14.31 -1.07
C ILE A 523 -48.02 14.47 0.36
N ARG A 524 -47.97 15.73 0.81
CA ARG A 524 -47.64 16.04 2.20
C ARG A 524 -48.80 15.68 3.11
N ASN A 525 -48.49 15.09 4.27
CA ASN A 525 -49.51 14.68 5.25
C ASN A 525 -50.54 13.71 4.63
N ARG A 526 -50.07 12.74 3.84
CA ARG A 526 -50.90 11.84 3.02
C ARG A 526 -51.96 11.03 3.75
N ALA A 527 -51.72 10.71 5.02
CA ALA A 527 -52.55 9.79 5.79
C ALA A 527 -53.02 10.37 7.13
N PHE A 528 -52.79 11.67 7.38
CA PHE A 528 -53.16 12.33 8.64
C PHE A 528 -52.55 11.64 9.87
N GLN A 529 -51.36 11.06 9.68
CA GLN A 529 -50.56 10.48 10.75
C GLN A 529 -50.31 11.56 11.81
N GLY A 530 -50.30 11.12 13.06
CA GLY A 530 -50.19 12.03 14.17
C GLY A 530 -50.11 11.30 15.49
N SER A 531 -49.56 12.02 16.45
CA SER A 531 -49.11 11.54 17.74
C SER A 531 -49.54 12.51 18.83
N THR A 532 -49.14 12.28 20.08
CA THR A 532 -49.40 13.26 21.15
C THR A 532 -48.56 14.53 20.99
N GLU A 533 -47.38 14.44 20.38
CA GLU A 533 -46.48 15.58 20.18
C GLU A 533 -46.79 16.35 18.89
N HIS A 534 -47.15 15.63 17.83
CA HIS A 534 -47.62 16.20 16.58
C HIS A 534 -49.02 15.66 16.24
N PRO A 535 -50.09 16.25 16.79
CA PRO A 535 -51.46 15.80 16.52
C PRO A 535 -51.79 15.83 15.03
N SER A 536 -52.66 14.92 14.59
CA SER A 536 -53.16 14.91 13.21
C SER A 536 -53.74 16.26 12.80
N THR A 537 -53.35 16.76 11.63
CA THR A 537 -53.79 18.07 11.11
C THR A 537 -54.32 17.95 9.68
N LEU A 538 -54.95 19.01 9.18
CA LEU A 538 -55.25 19.20 7.75
C LEU A 538 -54.13 19.97 7.02
N LEU A 539 -52.91 19.98 7.56
CA LEU A 539 -51.77 20.68 6.93
C LEU A 539 -51.63 20.26 5.47
N ALA A 540 -51.39 21.24 4.60
CA ALA A 540 -51.31 21.14 3.14
C ALA A 540 -52.64 20.89 2.39
N TYR A 541 -53.77 20.68 3.07
CA TYR A 541 -55.07 20.45 2.40
C TYR A 541 -55.95 21.69 2.34
N ASN A 542 -56.58 21.91 1.18
CA ASN A 542 -57.53 23.02 0.97
C ASN A 542 -58.86 22.54 0.38
N SER A 543 -59.94 23.26 0.71
CA SER A 543 -61.29 23.02 0.20
C SER A 543 -61.39 23.35 -1.29
N VAL A 544 -62.10 22.49 -2.05
CA VAL A 544 -62.44 22.73 -3.46
C VAL A 544 -63.96 22.68 -3.64
N GLY A 545 -64.52 23.68 -4.34
CA GLY A 545 -65.96 23.74 -4.62
C GLY A 545 -66.84 24.08 -3.40
N GLY A 546 -66.25 24.59 -2.31
CA GLY A 546 -66.96 24.97 -1.09
C GLY A 546 -67.21 23.82 -0.12
N THR A 547 -66.43 22.74 -0.19
CA THR A 547 -66.47 21.66 0.80
C THR A 547 -66.01 22.12 2.17
N TYR A 548 -66.49 21.45 3.21
CA TYR A 548 -65.94 21.60 4.56
C TYR A 548 -65.05 20.39 4.88
N LEU A 549 -63.77 20.64 5.14
CA LEU A 549 -62.78 19.63 5.50
C LEU A 549 -62.66 19.54 7.02
N SER A 550 -62.71 18.33 7.56
CA SER A 550 -62.55 18.05 9.00
C SER A 550 -61.91 16.69 9.20
N LEU A 551 -61.16 16.51 10.29
CA LEU A 551 -60.62 15.20 10.64
C LEU A 551 -61.66 14.38 11.42
N LYS A 552 -61.71 13.07 11.15
CA LYS A 552 -62.55 12.10 11.85
C LYS A 552 -61.76 10.84 12.19
N ASN A 553 -62.00 10.35 13.41
CA ASN A 553 -61.64 9.00 13.84
C ASN A 553 -62.90 8.14 13.75
N LEU A 554 -63.06 7.45 12.62
CA LEU A 554 -64.21 6.57 12.42
C LEU A 554 -64.12 5.35 13.33
N SER A 555 -65.27 4.76 13.68
CA SER A 555 -65.31 3.50 14.46
C SER A 555 -64.64 2.33 13.72
N GLN A 556 -64.53 2.44 12.40
CA GLN A 556 -63.79 1.52 11.54
C GLN A 556 -62.83 2.32 10.66
N PRO A 557 -61.61 2.60 11.15
CA PRO A 557 -60.55 3.18 10.34
C PRO A 557 -60.06 2.16 9.29
N ILE A 558 -59.19 2.60 8.38
CA ILE A 558 -58.58 1.70 7.38
C ILE A 558 -57.71 0.62 8.06
N SER A 559 -57.04 1.00 9.15
CA SER A 559 -56.24 0.13 10.02
C SER A 559 -56.15 0.77 11.41
N SER A 560 -55.62 0.04 12.39
CA SER A 560 -55.27 0.62 13.69
C SER A 560 -54.10 1.60 13.63
N ALA A 561 -53.24 1.49 12.62
CA ALA A 561 -52.08 2.35 12.43
C ALA A 561 -52.48 3.74 11.88
N LEU A 562 -53.54 3.80 11.07
CA LEU A 562 -54.06 5.03 10.48
C LEU A 562 -55.50 5.29 10.95
N PRO A 563 -55.71 5.72 12.22
CA PRO A 563 -57.03 5.87 12.80
C PRO A 563 -57.80 7.08 12.24
N THR A 564 -57.09 8.04 11.66
CA THR A 564 -57.63 9.33 11.26
C THR A 564 -57.86 9.41 9.75
N SER A 565 -58.95 10.07 9.38
CA SER A 565 -59.33 10.34 8.00
C SER A 565 -59.82 11.78 7.84
N MET A 566 -59.73 12.32 6.63
CA MET A 566 -60.32 13.61 6.28
C MET A 566 -61.73 13.41 5.75
N ASN A 567 -62.71 13.95 6.47
CA ASN A 567 -64.09 14.07 6.01
C ASN A 567 -64.24 15.28 5.10
N VAL A 568 -64.80 15.04 3.92
CA VAL A 568 -65.11 16.05 2.90
C VAL A 568 -66.63 16.20 2.84
N ALA A 569 -67.17 17.16 3.59
CA ALA A 569 -68.61 17.40 3.66
C ALA A 569 -69.07 18.34 2.54
N ILE A 570 -70.19 17.98 1.89
CA ILE A 570 -70.73 18.71 0.72
C ILE A 570 -71.93 19.59 1.03
N ALA A 571 -72.39 19.63 2.28
CA ALA A 571 -73.60 20.38 2.66
C ALA A 571 -73.52 21.88 2.32
N ASN A 572 -72.33 22.47 2.41
CA ASN A 572 -72.08 23.88 2.11
C ASN A 572 -71.48 24.13 0.71
N ALA A 573 -71.43 23.10 -0.13
CA ALA A 573 -70.77 23.18 -1.44
C ALA A 573 -71.51 24.12 -2.40
N THR A 574 -70.77 25.09 -2.94
CA THR A 574 -71.27 26.12 -3.86
C THR A 574 -71.14 25.71 -5.34
N SER A 575 -70.35 24.69 -5.64
CA SER A 575 -70.15 24.10 -6.98
C SER A 575 -70.76 22.69 -7.08
N ASN A 576 -70.91 22.15 -8.30
CA ASN A 576 -71.19 20.73 -8.51
C ASN A 576 -69.90 19.88 -8.44
N GLU A 577 -68.80 20.39 -9.00
CA GLU A 577 -67.47 19.81 -8.80
C GLU A 577 -66.93 20.25 -7.43
N VAL A 578 -66.69 19.28 -6.56
CA VAL A 578 -66.32 19.46 -5.15
C VAL A 578 -65.17 18.53 -4.78
N GLY A 579 -64.40 18.85 -3.74
CA GLY A 579 -63.34 17.95 -3.27
C GLY A 579 -62.32 18.65 -2.39
N PHE A 580 -61.05 18.34 -2.60
CA PHE A 580 -59.92 18.97 -1.93
C PHE A 580 -58.70 19.07 -2.84
N SER A 581 -57.75 19.90 -2.45
CA SER A 581 -56.40 19.93 -3.00
C SER A 581 -55.35 19.70 -1.93
N ASN A 582 -54.17 19.25 -2.32
CA ASN A 582 -52.98 19.13 -1.50
C ASN A 582 -51.81 19.89 -2.16
N THR A 583 -51.15 20.76 -1.41
CA THR A 583 -50.07 21.62 -1.92
C THR A 583 -48.73 20.89 -2.11
N GLY A 584 -48.65 19.61 -1.72
CA GLY A 584 -47.40 18.88 -1.62
C GLY A 584 -46.43 19.48 -0.61
N TYR A 585 -45.15 19.12 -0.74
CA TYR A 585 -44.05 19.66 0.06
C TYR A 585 -43.61 21.03 -0.50
N TRP A 586 -44.41 22.06 -0.19
CA TRP A 586 -44.25 23.45 -0.67
C TRP A 586 -44.26 23.57 -2.20
N GLY A 587 -45.05 22.73 -2.85
CA GLY A 587 -45.21 22.67 -4.30
C GLY A 587 -45.01 21.26 -4.85
N ILE A 588 -45.33 21.11 -6.14
CA ILE A 588 -45.12 19.89 -6.92
C ILE A 588 -44.46 20.25 -8.25
N GLY A 589 -43.25 19.74 -8.51
CA GLY A 589 -42.60 19.83 -9.82
C GLY A 589 -43.30 18.97 -10.86
N VAL A 590 -44.06 19.59 -11.76
CA VAL A 590 -44.80 18.87 -12.82
C VAL A 590 -43.94 18.75 -14.08
N GLN A 591 -43.62 17.53 -14.46
CA GLN A 591 -42.84 17.18 -15.65
C GLN A 591 -43.65 16.29 -16.61
N VAL A 592 -43.25 16.22 -17.87
CA VAL A 592 -43.89 15.31 -18.85
C VAL A 592 -43.42 13.87 -18.62
N GLN A 593 -44.03 13.23 -17.62
CA GLN A 593 -43.73 11.86 -17.19
C GLN A 593 -44.98 11.19 -16.60
N GLN A 594 -44.97 9.86 -16.46
CA GLN A 594 -46.09 9.16 -15.83
C GLN A 594 -46.03 9.31 -14.31
N TYR A 595 -47.11 9.82 -13.73
CA TYR A 595 -47.34 9.82 -12.30
C TYR A 595 -48.29 8.67 -11.94
N THR A 596 -48.02 8.04 -10.81
CA THR A 596 -48.86 6.97 -10.26
C THR A 596 -49.34 7.37 -8.88
N GLY A 597 -50.62 7.21 -8.62
CA GLY A 597 -51.18 7.58 -7.32
C GLY A 597 -52.29 6.65 -6.89
N SER A 598 -52.67 6.79 -5.62
CA SER A 598 -53.82 6.11 -5.06
C SER A 598 -54.47 6.95 -3.96
N PHE A 599 -55.69 6.61 -3.59
CA PHE A 599 -56.34 7.13 -2.40
C PHE A 599 -57.31 6.09 -1.86
N TRP A 600 -57.59 6.15 -0.56
CA TRP A 600 -58.64 5.36 0.06
C TRP A 600 -59.85 6.22 0.36
N VAL A 601 -61.03 5.69 0.10
CA VAL A 601 -62.29 6.39 0.36
C VAL A 601 -63.30 5.47 1.04
N LYS A 602 -64.07 6.02 1.98
CA LYS A 602 -65.25 5.41 2.59
C LYS A 602 -66.43 6.38 2.49
N GLY A 603 -67.59 5.86 2.07
CA GLY A 603 -68.80 6.65 1.87
C GLY A 603 -69.59 6.19 0.64
N SER A 604 -70.80 6.73 0.48
CA SER A 604 -71.68 6.39 -0.64
C SER A 604 -71.50 7.38 -1.79
N TYR A 605 -70.78 6.95 -2.84
CA TYR A 605 -70.56 7.76 -4.03
C TYR A 605 -70.73 6.95 -5.32
N ASN A 606 -71.74 7.33 -6.13
CA ASN A 606 -71.93 6.81 -7.48
C ASN A 606 -71.51 7.87 -8.51
N GLY A 607 -70.33 7.69 -9.10
CA GLY A 607 -69.76 8.64 -10.05
C GLY A 607 -68.29 8.34 -10.35
N LYS A 608 -67.51 9.38 -10.66
CA LYS A 608 -66.08 9.29 -10.93
C LYS A 608 -65.32 10.33 -10.11
N PHE A 609 -64.18 9.93 -9.57
CA PHE A 609 -63.22 10.86 -9.03
C PHE A 609 -62.33 11.41 -10.16
N THR A 610 -61.93 12.66 -10.04
CA THR A 610 -61.01 13.34 -10.95
C THR A 610 -59.76 13.69 -10.18
N ALA A 611 -58.66 12.99 -10.45
CA ALA A 611 -57.34 13.33 -9.94
C ALA A 611 -56.64 14.24 -10.95
N SER A 612 -56.07 15.36 -10.52
CA SER A 612 -55.41 16.31 -11.43
C SER A 612 -54.26 17.08 -10.79
N LEU A 613 -53.35 17.57 -11.63
CA LEU A 613 -52.30 18.53 -11.23
C LEU A 613 -52.63 19.88 -11.87
N LYS A 614 -52.69 20.93 -11.05
CA LYS A 614 -53.03 22.29 -11.51
C LYS A 614 -52.06 23.32 -10.98
N SER A 615 -51.84 24.37 -11.78
CA SER A 615 -51.07 25.53 -11.32
C SER A 615 -51.86 26.32 -10.29
N ASP A 616 -51.23 26.65 -9.17
CA ASP A 616 -51.80 27.52 -8.14
C ASP A 616 -51.84 28.99 -8.58
N ILE A 617 -51.13 29.33 -9.66
CA ILE A 617 -51.01 30.70 -10.20
C ILE A 617 -52.01 30.93 -11.33
N THR A 618 -52.03 30.05 -12.34
CA THR A 618 -52.84 30.24 -13.56
C THR A 618 -54.11 29.41 -13.58
N ASN A 619 -54.27 28.46 -12.64
CA ASN A 619 -55.32 27.44 -12.64
C ASN A 619 -55.31 26.53 -13.90
N GLU A 620 -54.22 26.56 -14.68
CA GLU A 620 -53.99 25.62 -15.78
C GLU A 620 -53.93 24.20 -15.24
N THR A 621 -54.58 23.26 -15.92
CA THR A 621 -54.54 21.83 -15.58
C THR A 621 -53.54 21.12 -16.48
N PHE A 622 -52.48 20.57 -15.90
CA PHE A 622 -51.42 19.90 -16.64
C PHE A 622 -51.74 18.44 -16.95
N ALA A 623 -52.46 17.76 -16.04
CA ALA A 623 -52.84 16.36 -16.19
C ALA A 623 -54.17 16.09 -15.49
N THR A 624 -54.89 15.07 -15.96
CA THR A 624 -56.13 14.60 -15.33
C THR A 624 -56.29 13.09 -15.53
N ALA A 625 -56.73 12.39 -14.49
CA ALA A 625 -57.23 11.03 -14.55
C ALA A 625 -58.67 10.95 -14.02
N GLN A 626 -59.51 10.23 -14.76
CA GLN A 626 -60.87 9.90 -14.35
C GLN A 626 -60.90 8.49 -13.75
N VAL A 627 -61.31 8.37 -12.50
CA VAL A 627 -61.26 7.14 -11.71
C VAL A 627 -62.67 6.72 -11.35
N GLN A 628 -63.11 5.55 -11.81
CA GLN A 628 -64.44 5.05 -11.53
C GLN A 628 -64.60 4.80 -10.02
N SER A 629 -65.65 5.38 -9.41
CA SER A 629 -65.94 5.14 -8.00
C SER A 629 -66.41 3.71 -7.78
N HIS A 630 -65.80 3.09 -6.76
CA HIS A 630 -66.23 1.86 -6.12
C HIS A 630 -66.40 2.10 -4.61
N ALA A 631 -66.60 3.36 -4.20
CA ALA A 631 -66.73 3.73 -2.80
C ALA A 631 -67.95 3.05 -2.16
N SER A 632 -67.79 2.62 -0.91
CA SER A 632 -68.81 1.92 -0.14
C SER A 632 -69.02 2.63 1.20
N PRO A 633 -70.27 2.72 1.70
CA PRO A 633 -70.51 3.26 3.05
C PRO A 633 -69.91 2.39 4.16
N ASN A 634 -69.70 1.09 3.91
CA ASN A 634 -69.40 0.12 4.95
C ASN A 634 -67.90 -0.23 5.03
N GLU A 635 -67.15 -0.05 3.95
CA GLU A 635 -65.75 -0.45 3.85
C GLU A 635 -64.90 0.65 3.22
N TRP A 636 -63.62 0.65 3.56
CA TRP A 636 -62.61 1.47 2.90
C TRP A 636 -62.21 0.79 1.58
N VAL A 637 -62.20 1.54 0.49
CA VAL A 637 -61.84 1.04 -0.84
C VAL A 637 -60.70 1.88 -1.39
N GLN A 638 -59.66 1.21 -1.90
CA GLN A 638 -58.55 1.87 -2.59
C GLN A 638 -58.88 2.10 -4.06
N HIS A 639 -58.52 3.28 -4.55
CA HIS A 639 -58.61 3.66 -5.94
C HIS A 639 -57.22 4.03 -6.45
N ASN A 640 -56.77 3.34 -7.49
CA ASN A 640 -55.48 3.61 -8.14
C ASN A 640 -55.70 4.42 -9.42
N TYR A 641 -54.75 5.28 -9.74
CA TYR A 641 -54.79 6.08 -10.96
C TYR A 641 -53.38 6.37 -11.49
N THR A 642 -53.31 6.63 -12.79
CA THR A 642 -52.10 7.14 -13.45
C THR A 642 -52.50 8.25 -14.40
N PHE A 643 -51.60 9.22 -14.60
CA PHE A 643 -51.72 10.20 -15.67
C PHE A 643 -50.34 10.67 -16.12
N THR A 644 -50.29 11.26 -17.31
CA THR A 644 -49.09 11.89 -17.85
C THR A 644 -49.44 13.32 -18.23
N PRO A 645 -48.79 14.34 -17.64
CA PRO A 645 -49.00 15.73 -18.04
C PRO A 645 -48.70 15.96 -19.53
N THR A 646 -49.47 16.82 -20.18
CA THR A 646 -49.25 17.16 -21.59
C THR A 646 -48.11 18.16 -21.80
N SER A 647 -47.78 18.91 -20.76
CA SER A 647 -46.71 19.90 -20.70
C SER A 647 -46.11 19.92 -19.29
N ALA A 648 -44.83 20.29 -19.18
CA ALA A 648 -44.22 20.57 -17.88
C ALA A 648 -44.72 21.92 -17.36
N ALA A 649 -44.88 22.04 -16.04
CA ALA A 649 -45.19 23.32 -15.43
C ALA A 649 -43.94 24.23 -15.43
N PRO A 650 -44.11 25.56 -15.54
CA PRO A 650 -42.98 26.49 -15.57
C PRO A 650 -42.30 26.70 -14.20
N ASN A 651 -42.88 26.19 -13.12
CA ASN A 651 -42.35 26.21 -11.76
C ASN A 651 -43.11 25.19 -10.90
N SER A 652 -42.73 25.04 -9.63
CA SER A 652 -43.34 24.08 -8.68
C SER A 652 -44.60 24.56 -7.95
N ASN A 653 -45.13 25.77 -8.20
CA ASN A 653 -46.36 26.26 -7.54
C ASN A 653 -47.61 25.59 -8.14
N ASN A 654 -47.72 24.29 -7.89
CA ASN A 654 -48.78 23.43 -8.37
C ASN A 654 -49.27 22.56 -7.23
N SER A 655 -50.56 22.28 -7.22
CA SER A 655 -51.19 21.41 -6.24
C SER A 655 -51.81 20.19 -6.91
N PHE A 656 -51.89 19.11 -6.15
CA PHE A 656 -52.71 17.95 -6.48
C PHE A 656 -54.17 18.24 -6.12
N TYR A 657 -55.11 17.88 -6.99
CA TYR A 657 -56.55 18.02 -6.77
C TYR A 657 -57.22 16.67 -6.90
N LEU A 658 -58.10 16.34 -5.94
CA LEU A 658 -59.04 15.22 -6.04
C LEU A 658 -60.46 15.76 -5.93
N THR A 659 -61.20 15.73 -7.04
CA THR A 659 -62.57 16.24 -7.12
C THR A 659 -63.57 15.18 -7.56
N PHE A 660 -64.84 15.41 -7.30
CA PHE A 660 -65.96 14.55 -7.68
C PHE A 660 -67.24 15.39 -7.80
N ASP A 661 -68.26 14.83 -8.46
CA ASP A 661 -69.57 15.48 -8.58
C ASP A 661 -70.41 15.27 -7.31
N LYS A 662 -70.84 16.35 -6.65
CA LYS A 662 -71.63 16.28 -5.42
C LYS A 662 -72.96 15.55 -5.59
N SER A 663 -73.54 15.55 -6.79
CA SER A 663 -74.85 14.92 -7.05
C SER A 663 -74.81 13.39 -6.92
N GLY A 664 -73.62 12.79 -7.04
CA GLY A 664 -73.41 11.35 -6.85
C GLY A 664 -73.26 10.94 -5.38
N VAL A 665 -73.19 11.88 -4.43
CA VAL A 665 -72.97 11.62 -3.00
C VAL A 665 -74.32 11.56 -2.26
N SER A 666 -74.68 10.41 -1.70
CA SER A 666 -75.93 10.24 -0.95
C SER A 666 -75.77 10.36 0.57
N GLY A 667 -74.55 10.25 1.09
CA GLY A 667 -74.24 10.29 2.54
C GLY A 667 -73.85 11.67 3.09
N GLY A 668 -73.94 12.74 2.30
CA GLY A 668 -73.59 14.11 2.69
C GLY A 668 -72.09 14.41 2.87
N SER A 669 -71.23 13.39 2.91
CA SER A 669 -69.77 13.50 2.94
C SER A 669 -69.10 12.21 2.46
N LEU A 670 -67.81 12.29 2.15
CA LEU A 670 -66.93 11.14 1.93
C LEU A 670 -65.69 11.29 2.82
N ASP A 671 -65.20 10.20 3.38
CA ASP A 671 -63.98 10.17 4.19
C ASP A 671 -62.81 9.64 3.35
N PHE A 672 -61.66 10.32 3.39
CA PHE A 672 -60.45 9.98 2.64
C PHE A 672 -59.25 9.80 3.57
N THR A 673 -58.35 8.87 3.21
CA THR A 673 -57.04 8.72 3.86
C THR A 673 -56.04 8.05 2.89
N LEU A 674 -54.77 8.02 3.30
CA LEU A 674 -53.64 7.46 2.55
C LEU A 674 -53.68 7.84 1.05
N ILE A 675 -53.66 9.15 0.81
CA ILE A 675 -53.68 9.79 -0.49
C ILE A 675 -52.24 9.91 -0.98
N SER A 676 -51.91 9.32 -2.12
CA SER A 676 -50.52 9.23 -2.59
C SER A 676 -50.40 9.63 -4.05
N LEU A 677 -49.28 10.25 -4.38
CA LEU A 677 -48.86 10.58 -5.73
C LEU A 677 -47.34 10.48 -5.83
N PHE A 678 -46.86 9.57 -6.67
CA PHE A 678 -45.45 9.38 -6.96
C PHE A 678 -45.14 9.79 -8.41
N PRO A 679 -44.01 10.49 -8.64
CA PRO A 679 -43.38 10.54 -9.95
C PRO A 679 -42.71 9.19 -10.25
N PRO A 680 -42.05 9.01 -11.42
CA PRO A 680 -41.10 7.91 -11.58
C PRO A 680 -40.03 7.97 -10.48
N THR A 681 -39.72 6.81 -9.91
CA THR A 681 -38.76 6.65 -8.82
C THR A 681 -37.43 6.12 -9.32
N TYR A 682 -36.37 6.34 -8.56
CA TYR A 682 -35.05 5.80 -8.86
C TYR A 682 -35.12 4.27 -9.01
N LYS A 683 -34.53 3.76 -10.11
CA LYS A 683 -34.59 2.34 -10.54
C LYS A 683 -36.01 1.75 -10.63
N ASN A 684 -37.04 2.58 -10.74
CA ASN A 684 -38.45 2.19 -10.75
C ASN A 684 -38.89 1.40 -9.51
N ARG A 685 -38.26 1.62 -8.35
CA ARG A 685 -38.68 1.00 -7.08
C ARG A 685 -40.07 1.52 -6.67
N PRO A 686 -41.09 0.67 -6.49
CA PRO A 686 -42.34 1.10 -5.85
C PRO A 686 -42.03 1.68 -4.47
N ASN A 687 -42.73 2.74 -4.07
CA ASN A 687 -42.46 3.42 -2.79
C ASN A 687 -41.00 3.92 -2.66
N GLY A 688 -40.35 4.18 -3.80
CA GLY A 688 -38.90 4.41 -3.87
C GLY A 688 -38.47 5.86 -3.75
N LEU A 689 -37.24 6.09 -4.19
CA LEU A 689 -36.53 7.36 -3.99
C LEU A 689 -36.75 8.35 -5.13
N ARG A 690 -36.59 9.63 -4.82
CA ARG A 690 -36.62 10.76 -5.75
C ARG A 690 -35.36 10.72 -6.64
N VAL A 691 -35.56 10.80 -7.96
CA VAL A 691 -34.52 10.47 -8.96
C VAL A 691 -33.35 11.45 -8.94
N ASP A 692 -33.62 12.75 -8.96
CA ASP A 692 -32.62 13.83 -8.97
C ASP A 692 -31.67 13.75 -7.76
N LEU A 693 -32.21 13.59 -6.56
CA LEU A 693 -31.42 13.48 -5.33
C LEU A 693 -30.63 12.15 -5.30
N ALA A 694 -31.24 11.03 -5.69
CA ALA A 694 -30.56 9.75 -5.76
C ALA A 694 -29.40 9.76 -6.79
N GLU A 695 -29.58 10.44 -7.92
CA GLU A 695 -28.53 10.63 -8.93
C GLU A 695 -27.40 11.53 -8.41
N ALA A 696 -27.72 12.63 -7.73
CA ALA A 696 -26.72 13.50 -7.10
C ALA A 696 -25.89 12.76 -6.05
N LEU A 697 -26.51 11.87 -5.26
CA LEU A 697 -25.82 11.04 -4.29
C LEU A 697 -25.01 9.91 -4.95
N LYS A 698 -25.52 9.27 -6.00
CA LYS A 698 -24.76 8.26 -6.76
C LYS A 698 -23.51 8.88 -7.41
N ALA A 699 -23.60 10.13 -7.87
CA ALA A 699 -22.49 10.86 -8.49
C ALA A 699 -21.33 11.17 -7.52
N LEU A 700 -21.58 11.19 -6.20
CA LEU A 700 -20.52 11.27 -5.18
C LEU A 700 -19.66 10.02 -5.14
N ASN A 701 -20.18 8.86 -5.58
CA ASN A 701 -19.50 7.56 -5.48
C ASN A 701 -19.18 7.16 -4.02
N GLY A 702 -20.08 7.50 -3.09
CA GLY A 702 -20.03 7.03 -1.70
C GLY A 702 -20.01 5.49 -1.61
N LYS A 703 -19.61 4.98 -0.45
CA LYS A 703 -19.38 3.54 -0.23
C LYS A 703 -20.19 2.93 0.91
N PHE A 704 -20.72 3.75 1.79
CA PHE A 704 -21.65 3.31 2.82
C PHE A 704 -22.77 4.32 3.03
N LEU A 705 -23.84 3.87 3.69
CA LEU A 705 -24.93 4.69 4.19
C LEU A 705 -25.14 4.34 5.67
N ARG A 706 -25.28 5.35 6.53
CA ARG A 706 -25.69 5.24 7.94
C ARG A 706 -27.18 5.66 8.06
N ASN A 707 -28.01 4.90 8.79
CA ASN A 707 -29.47 5.10 8.83
C ASN A 707 -29.96 5.99 9.97
N ASN A 708 -31.24 6.37 9.82
CA ASN A 708 -32.03 7.06 10.82
C ASN A 708 -32.38 6.12 11.98
N LEU A 709 -32.21 6.59 13.23
CA LEU A 709 -32.51 5.81 14.43
C LEU A 709 -33.20 6.61 15.54
N GLU A 710 -32.93 7.91 15.63
CA GLU A 710 -33.12 8.69 16.86
C GLU A 710 -34.58 8.83 17.30
N GLY A 711 -34.74 9.02 18.61
CA GLY A 711 -35.98 9.42 19.26
C GLY A 711 -35.71 10.41 20.40
N ASP A 712 -36.49 11.49 20.45
CA ASP A 712 -36.30 12.56 21.46
C ASP A 712 -36.96 12.21 22.80
N THR A 713 -38.18 11.68 22.77
CA THR A 713 -38.98 11.39 23.97
C THR A 713 -39.68 10.02 23.89
N PRO A 714 -39.83 9.29 25.01
CA PRO A 714 -40.65 8.07 25.04
C PRO A 714 -42.13 8.38 24.77
N PRO A 715 -42.87 7.51 24.04
CA PRO A 715 -42.45 6.22 23.50
C PRO A 715 -41.97 6.28 22.04
N TYR A 716 -41.52 7.45 21.56
CA TYR A 716 -41.27 7.75 20.15
C TYR A 716 -39.84 7.44 19.72
N LEU A 717 -39.48 6.15 19.74
CA LEU A 717 -38.27 5.66 19.06
C LEU A 717 -38.57 5.31 17.60
N TRP A 718 -37.53 5.23 16.77
CA TRP A 718 -37.66 4.58 15.47
C TRP A 718 -37.83 3.06 15.65
N LYS A 719 -38.89 2.50 15.08
CA LYS A 719 -39.24 1.09 15.22
C LYS A 719 -39.27 0.41 13.86
N TRP A 720 -38.22 -0.33 13.54
CA TRP A 720 -38.06 -0.99 12.24
C TRP A 720 -39.30 -1.78 11.80
N ASN A 721 -39.96 -2.48 12.71
CA ASN A 721 -41.12 -3.32 12.44
C ASN A 721 -42.41 -2.55 12.13
N GLU A 722 -42.50 -1.27 12.52
CA GLU A 722 -43.60 -0.36 12.16
C GLU A 722 -43.33 0.36 10.81
N THR A 723 -42.13 0.19 10.26
CA THR A 723 -41.72 0.79 8.97
C THR A 723 -41.76 -0.17 7.78
N ILE A 724 -42.17 -1.42 7.98
CA ILE A 724 -42.19 -2.45 6.93
C ILE A 724 -43.62 -2.83 6.53
N GLY A 725 -43.76 -3.47 5.35
CA GLY A 725 -45.05 -3.92 4.86
C GLY A 725 -45.92 -2.78 4.29
N PRO A 726 -47.24 -3.00 4.16
CA PRO A 726 -48.14 -2.05 3.51
C PRO A 726 -48.20 -0.70 4.24
N LEU A 727 -48.20 0.40 3.49
CA LEU A 727 -48.26 1.77 4.03
C LEU A 727 -49.47 2.01 4.94
N LYS A 728 -50.61 1.33 4.68
CA LYS A 728 -51.80 1.46 5.51
C LYS A 728 -51.58 0.98 6.95
N ASP A 729 -50.57 0.16 7.19
CA ASP A 729 -50.25 -0.45 8.48
C ASP A 729 -49.04 0.24 9.15
N ARG A 730 -48.50 1.32 8.56
CA ARG A 730 -47.39 2.12 9.10
C ARG A 730 -47.95 3.34 9.85
N PRO A 731 -47.80 3.44 11.18
CA PRO A 731 -48.39 4.52 11.97
C PRO A 731 -47.67 5.86 11.79
N GLY A 732 -46.38 5.83 11.43
CA GLY A 732 -45.51 7.00 11.52
C GLY A 732 -45.14 7.31 12.97
N ARG A 733 -44.38 8.39 13.14
CA ARG A 733 -43.89 8.83 14.45
C ARG A 733 -43.49 10.30 14.45
N PRO A 734 -43.41 10.96 15.62
CA PRO A 734 -42.56 12.12 15.80
C PRO A 734 -41.11 11.79 15.46
N GLY A 735 -40.50 12.57 14.57
CA GLY A 735 -39.05 12.62 14.43
C GLY A 735 -38.44 13.51 15.52
N THR A 736 -37.11 13.49 15.63
CA THR A 736 -36.34 14.37 16.55
C THR A 736 -36.35 15.84 16.11
N TRP A 737 -36.69 16.11 14.84
CA TRP A 737 -36.53 17.42 14.20
C TRP A 737 -37.82 18.23 14.07
N GLY A 738 -38.80 17.98 14.95
CA GLY A 738 -39.98 18.82 15.11
C GLY A 738 -41.02 18.67 14.00
N TYR A 739 -41.06 17.51 13.33
CA TYR A 739 -42.15 17.12 12.43
C TYR A 739 -42.44 15.62 12.51
N GLU A 740 -43.65 15.24 12.08
CA GLU A 740 -44.07 13.84 12.00
C GLU A 740 -43.47 13.18 10.75
N ASN A 741 -42.82 12.03 10.93
CA ASN A 741 -42.37 11.14 9.85
C ASN A 741 -43.48 10.13 9.51
N THR A 742 -43.68 9.87 8.23
CA THR A 742 -44.65 8.92 7.72
C THR A 742 -44.20 7.47 7.85
N ASP A 743 -42.90 7.25 8.06
CA ASP A 743 -42.20 5.96 7.94
C ASP A 743 -42.47 5.26 6.58
N GLY A 744 -42.79 6.06 5.56
CA GLY A 744 -42.89 5.61 4.17
C GLY A 744 -41.54 5.21 3.60
N LEU A 745 -40.49 5.94 3.97
CA LEU A 745 -39.09 5.55 3.81
C LEU A 745 -38.69 4.70 5.02
N GLY A 746 -38.96 3.40 4.96
CA GLY A 746 -38.71 2.45 6.04
C GLY A 746 -37.43 1.63 5.84
N LEU A 747 -37.27 0.60 6.68
CA LEU A 747 -36.09 -0.26 6.66
C LEU A 747 -35.82 -0.89 5.28
N ILE A 748 -36.85 -1.41 4.61
CA ILE A 748 -36.67 -2.03 3.28
C ILE A 748 -36.30 -1.00 2.21
N GLU A 749 -36.94 0.18 2.24
CA GLU A 749 -36.63 1.24 1.29
C GLU A 749 -35.19 1.75 1.48
N TYR A 750 -34.70 1.78 2.73
CA TYR A 750 -33.29 2.05 3.05
C TYR A 750 -32.34 0.96 2.51
N LEU A 751 -32.66 -0.32 2.66
CA LEU A 751 -31.82 -1.40 2.11
C LEU A 751 -31.78 -1.36 0.58
N HIS A 752 -32.91 -1.07 -0.08
CA HIS A 752 -32.93 -0.88 -1.53
C HIS A 752 -32.17 0.36 -1.98
N TRP A 753 -32.17 1.43 -1.18
CA TRP A 753 -31.29 2.58 -1.41
C TRP A 753 -29.82 2.13 -1.44
N CYS A 754 -29.39 1.37 -0.42
CA CYS A 754 -28.04 0.83 -0.38
C CYS A 754 -27.73 -0.06 -1.60
N GLU A 755 -28.60 -1.00 -1.95
CA GLU A 755 -28.42 -1.87 -3.13
C GLU A 755 -28.31 -1.07 -4.43
N ASP A 756 -29.23 -0.11 -4.65
CA ASP A 756 -29.36 0.62 -5.91
C ASP A 756 -28.20 1.61 -6.13
N LEU A 757 -27.59 2.11 -5.04
CA LEU A 757 -26.42 2.98 -5.08
C LEU A 757 -25.09 2.22 -4.90
N GLU A 758 -25.12 0.91 -4.62
CA GLU A 758 -23.96 0.06 -4.31
C GLU A 758 -23.22 0.51 -3.02
N LEU A 759 -23.98 0.74 -1.96
CA LEU A 759 -23.51 1.16 -0.64
C LEU A 759 -23.56 0.00 0.36
N GLU A 760 -22.57 -0.05 1.24
CA GLU A 760 -22.58 -0.88 2.44
C GLU A 760 -23.53 -0.25 3.49
N PRO A 761 -24.51 -0.99 4.04
CA PRO A 761 -25.33 -0.48 5.12
C PRO A 761 -24.57 -0.49 6.46
N VAL A 762 -24.45 0.67 7.09
CA VAL A 762 -24.15 0.81 8.51
C VAL A 762 -25.48 0.94 9.23
N LEU A 763 -25.89 -0.14 9.92
CA LEU A 763 -27.20 -0.23 10.59
C LEU A 763 -27.09 0.19 12.05
N ALA A 764 -27.53 1.40 12.37
CA ALA A 764 -27.78 1.86 13.72
C ALA A 764 -29.03 1.16 14.29
N VAL A 765 -28.90 0.60 15.50
CA VAL A 765 -29.99 -0.08 16.25
C VAL A 765 -30.27 0.61 17.57
N TRP A 766 -31.56 0.63 17.95
CA TRP A 766 -32.02 1.35 19.14
C TRP A 766 -31.55 0.64 20.41
N ASP A 767 -31.00 1.40 21.37
CA ASP A 767 -30.17 0.80 22.41
C ASP A 767 -30.61 1.08 23.86
N GLY A 768 -31.73 1.77 24.06
CA GLY A 768 -32.23 2.09 25.40
C GLY A 768 -32.37 3.58 25.69
N PHE A 769 -31.86 4.47 24.84
CA PHE A 769 -31.72 5.89 25.13
C PHE A 769 -32.55 6.80 24.22
N TYR A 770 -32.99 7.91 24.79
CA TYR A 770 -33.69 9.00 24.11
C TYR A 770 -32.87 10.28 24.26
N LEU A 771 -32.73 11.07 23.20
CA LEU A 771 -31.88 12.27 23.22
C LEU A 771 -32.36 13.35 24.20
N GLY A 772 -33.65 13.38 24.53
CA GLY A 772 -34.22 14.18 25.61
C GLY A 772 -33.78 13.77 27.02
N GLY A 773 -33.01 12.68 27.16
CA GLY A 773 -32.38 12.23 28.41
C GLY A 773 -32.95 10.96 29.08
N PRO A 774 -34.18 10.48 28.81
CA PRO A 774 -34.65 9.21 29.36
C PRO A 774 -33.77 8.02 28.98
N VAL A 775 -33.40 7.22 29.97
CA VAL A 775 -32.57 6.00 29.82
C VAL A 775 -33.35 4.79 30.33
N THR A 776 -33.36 3.70 29.55
CA THR A 776 -33.92 2.42 29.98
C THR A 776 -33.05 1.77 31.07
N PRO A 777 -33.59 1.46 32.26
CA PRO A 777 -32.83 0.78 33.31
C PRO A 777 -32.28 -0.58 32.88
N GLN A 778 -31.14 -0.98 33.46
CA GLN A 778 -30.43 -2.22 33.10
C GLN A 778 -31.31 -3.48 33.15
N ASP A 779 -32.16 -3.62 34.17
CA ASP A 779 -33.05 -4.77 34.36
C ASP A 779 -34.22 -4.81 33.37
N GLN A 780 -34.43 -3.73 32.61
CA GLN A 780 -35.48 -3.57 31.61
C GLN A 780 -34.94 -3.46 30.18
N LEU A 781 -33.63 -3.63 29.98
CA LEU A 781 -33.00 -3.47 28.67
C LEU A 781 -33.25 -4.67 27.72
N GLN A 782 -33.51 -5.85 28.28
CA GLN A 782 -33.60 -7.10 27.50
C GLN A 782 -34.59 -7.08 26.33
N PRO A 783 -35.80 -6.50 26.43
CA PRO A 783 -36.71 -6.38 25.30
C PRO A 783 -36.11 -5.64 24.11
N TRP A 784 -35.26 -4.65 24.35
CA TRP A 784 -34.63 -3.83 23.32
C TRP A 784 -33.45 -4.53 22.64
N ILE A 785 -32.69 -5.31 23.42
CA ILE A 785 -31.70 -6.22 22.88
C ILE A 785 -32.39 -7.23 21.93
N GLN A 786 -33.53 -7.80 22.36
CA GLN A 786 -34.29 -8.71 21.50
C GLN A 786 -34.85 -7.97 20.28
N PHE A 787 -35.29 -6.72 20.43
CA PHE A 787 -35.79 -5.90 19.32
C PHE A 787 -34.76 -5.70 18.21
N ALA A 788 -33.50 -5.43 18.57
CA ALA A 788 -32.39 -5.34 17.62
C ALA A 788 -32.01 -6.71 17.01
N LEU A 789 -32.03 -7.79 17.80
CA LEU A 789 -31.80 -9.15 17.27
C LEU A 789 -32.89 -9.59 16.29
N ASP A 790 -34.14 -9.21 16.56
CA ASP A 790 -35.29 -9.46 15.70
C ASP A 790 -35.16 -8.68 14.37
N GLU A 791 -34.63 -7.45 14.41
CA GLU A 791 -34.29 -6.65 13.22
C GLU A 791 -33.22 -7.34 12.36
N LEU A 792 -32.13 -7.78 12.99
CA LEU A 792 -31.07 -8.50 12.30
C LEU A 792 -31.56 -9.85 11.74
N GLU A 793 -32.43 -10.58 12.46
CA GLU A 793 -33.05 -11.80 11.95
C GLU A 793 -33.99 -11.51 10.77
N PHE A 794 -34.72 -10.40 10.81
CA PHE A 794 -35.53 -9.96 9.67
C PHE A 794 -34.67 -9.72 8.45
N LEU A 795 -33.54 -9.02 8.58
CA LEU A 795 -32.66 -8.68 7.46
C LEU A 795 -31.87 -9.89 6.94
N MET A 796 -31.23 -10.65 7.83
CA MET A 796 -30.24 -11.66 7.48
C MET A 796 -30.73 -13.11 7.64
N GLY A 797 -31.82 -13.32 8.37
CA GLY A 797 -32.34 -14.66 8.67
C GLY A 797 -32.82 -15.41 7.44
N SER A 798 -32.69 -16.74 7.47
CA SER A 798 -33.27 -17.61 6.44
C SER A 798 -34.79 -17.58 6.48
N THR A 799 -35.46 -17.93 5.38
CA THR A 799 -36.93 -17.95 5.32
C THR A 799 -37.59 -19.00 6.24
N SER A 800 -36.80 -19.84 6.93
CA SER A 800 -37.29 -20.77 7.96
C SER A 800 -37.33 -20.18 9.37
N THR A 801 -36.71 -19.03 9.61
CA THR A 801 -36.78 -18.33 10.90
C THR A 801 -38.02 -17.43 10.96
N LYS A 802 -38.41 -16.97 12.15
CA LYS A 802 -39.66 -16.20 12.33
C LYS A 802 -39.63 -14.92 11.51
N TYR A 803 -38.58 -14.14 11.64
CA TYR A 803 -38.47 -12.84 10.98
C TYR A 803 -37.94 -12.93 9.55
N GLY A 804 -37.14 -13.95 9.22
CA GLY A 804 -36.80 -14.26 7.82
C GLY A 804 -38.03 -14.71 7.00
N ALA A 805 -38.96 -15.47 7.62
CA ALA A 805 -40.25 -15.78 7.01
C ALA A 805 -41.15 -14.54 6.85
N LEU A 806 -41.14 -13.63 7.83
CA LEU A 806 -41.83 -12.35 7.72
C LEU A 806 -41.30 -11.54 6.53
N ARG A 807 -39.97 -11.37 6.42
CA ARG A 807 -39.30 -10.69 5.30
C ARG A 807 -39.72 -11.31 3.96
N ALA A 808 -39.71 -12.63 3.85
CA ALA A 808 -40.14 -13.35 2.66
C ALA A 808 -41.63 -13.13 2.33
N SER A 809 -42.50 -13.11 3.35
CA SER A 809 -43.94 -12.88 3.17
C SER A 809 -44.25 -11.46 2.64
N LEU A 810 -43.37 -10.50 2.93
CA LEU A 810 -43.45 -9.13 2.42
C LEU A 810 -42.87 -8.97 1.01
N GLY A 811 -42.39 -10.05 0.38
CA GLY A 811 -41.88 -10.05 -1.00
C GLY A 811 -40.36 -10.10 -1.12
N TYR A 812 -39.62 -10.22 -0.01
CA TYR A 812 -38.16 -10.16 0.01
C TYR A 812 -37.56 -11.47 0.56
N PRO A 813 -37.60 -12.58 -0.19
CA PRO A 813 -37.17 -13.89 0.32
C PRO A 813 -35.66 -13.99 0.54
N GLN A 814 -34.85 -13.25 -0.21
CA GLN A 814 -33.40 -13.27 -0.06
C GLN A 814 -32.97 -12.44 1.16
N PRO A 815 -32.03 -12.93 1.97
CA PRO A 815 -31.46 -12.14 3.07
C PRO A 815 -30.63 -10.98 2.53
N PHE A 816 -30.67 -9.86 3.24
CA PHE A 816 -29.73 -8.76 3.07
C PHE A 816 -28.42 -9.10 3.80
N GLN A 817 -27.33 -8.44 3.38
CA GLN A 817 -26.05 -8.51 4.07
C GLN A 817 -25.89 -7.28 4.95
N ILE A 818 -25.59 -7.48 6.24
CA ILE A 818 -25.23 -6.42 7.18
C ILE A 818 -23.87 -6.78 7.77
N ASN A 819 -22.85 -5.95 7.52
CA ASN A 819 -21.51 -6.16 8.08
C ASN A 819 -21.21 -5.22 9.25
N TYR A 820 -21.93 -4.11 9.36
CA TYR A 820 -21.70 -3.06 10.36
C TYR A 820 -23.00 -2.74 11.10
N VAL A 821 -22.93 -2.79 12.43
CA VAL A 821 -24.02 -2.39 13.31
C VAL A 821 -23.50 -1.33 14.28
N GLU A 822 -24.13 -0.18 14.28
CA GLU A 822 -23.93 0.84 15.30
C GLU A 822 -24.96 0.67 16.41
N ILE A 823 -24.54 0.71 17.67
CA ILE A 823 -25.43 0.54 18.82
C ILE A 823 -25.71 1.93 19.38
N GLY A 824 -26.91 2.45 19.20
CA GLY A 824 -27.28 3.80 19.64
C GLY A 824 -26.89 4.89 18.65
N ASN A 825 -27.03 6.14 19.08
CA ASN A 825 -26.62 7.35 18.37
C ASN A 825 -26.27 8.42 19.40
N GLU A 826 -25.06 9.01 19.33
CA GLU A 826 -24.63 10.12 20.19
C GLU A 826 -24.94 9.95 21.68
N ASP A 827 -24.73 8.75 22.22
CA ASP A 827 -24.98 8.44 23.63
C ASP A 827 -24.21 9.31 24.64
N ASN A 828 -23.24 10.10 24.17
CA ASN A 828 -22.58 11.14 24.95
C ASN A 828 -23.45 12.39 25.21
N LEU A 829 -24.52 12.58 24.45
CA LEU A 829 -25.49 13.66 24.64
C LEU A 829 -26.58 13.26 25.65
N GLY A 830 -27.38 14.24 26.08
CA GLY A 830 -28.55 14.04 26.95
C GLY A 830 -28.29 13.34 28.30
N GLY A 831 -27.03 13.11 28.70
CA GLY A 831 -26.66 12.37 29.90
C GLY A 831 -26.61 10.84 29.74
N GLY A 832 -26.64 10.32 28.50
CA GLY A 832 -26.66 8.88 28.22
C GLY A 832 -25.38 8.12 28.59
N ASN A 833 -24.21 8.77 28.52
CA ASN A 833 -22.90 8.09 28.45
C ASN A 833 -22.61 7.15 29.63
N SER A 834 -23.02 7.56 30.83
CA SER A 834 -22.81 6.78 32.05
C SER A 834 -23.48 5.42 31.97
N SER A 835 -24.73 5.38 31.50
CA SER A 835 -25.47 4.13 31.31
C SER A 835 -25.00 3.34 30.08
N TYR A 836 -24.56 4.05 29.03
CA TYR A 836 -24.05 3.46 27.81
C TYR A 836 -22.83 2.59 28.08
N SER A 837 -21.83 3.19 28.74
CA SER A 837 -20.59 2.52 29.13
C SER A 837 -20.81 1.45 30.21
N ALA A 838 -21.69 1.71 31.18
CA ALA A 838 -21.89 0.81 32.31
C ALA A 838 -22.59 -0.50 31.93
N TYR A 839 -23.61 -0.47 31.06
CA TYR A 839 -24.38 -1.69 30.76
C TYR A 839 -25.02 -1.75 29.37
N ARG A 840 -25.44 -0.65 28.73
CA ARG A 840 -26.17 -0.75 27.46
C ARG A 840 -25.30 -1.32 26.34
N LEU A 841 -24.20 -0.65 26.03
CA LEU A 841 -23.27 -1.10 24.99
C LEU A 841 -22.72 -2.52 25.27
N PRO A 842 -22.21 -2.88 26.48
CA PRO A 842 -21.73 -4.23 26.75
C PRO A 842 -22.80 -5.32 26.59
N MET A 843 -24.04 -5.07 27.02
CA MET A 843 -25.13 -6.06 26.93
C MET A 843 -25.57 -6.27 25.47
N PHE A 844 -25.74 -5.19 24.70
CA PHE A 844 -26.04 -5.30 23.26
C PHE A 844 -24.91 -5.96 22.49
N THR A 845 -23.66 -5.53 22.73
CA THR A 845 -22.46 -6.12 22.09
C THR A 845 -22.39 -7.63 22.35
N SER A 846 -22.57 -8.04 23.61
CA SER A 846 -22.53 -9.46 23.98
C SER A 846 -23.61 -10.28 23.28
N ALA A 847 -24.84 -9.76 23.21
CA ALA A 847 -25.96 -10.44 22.60
C ALA A 847 -25.83 -10.53 21.07
N ILE A 848 -25.46 -9.43 20.41
CA ILE A 848 -25.28 -9.41 18.95
C ILE A 848 -24.10 -10.29 18.56
N LYS A 849 -22.94 -10.20 19.23
CA LYS A 849 -21.79 -11.06 18.93
C LYS A 849 -22.06 -12.55 19.18
N ALA A 850 -22.93 -12.89 20.13
CA ALA A 850 -23.33 -14.28 20.35
C ALA A 850 -24.20 -14.84 19.19
N ALA A 851 -25.04 -14.01 18.59
CA ALA A 851 -25.91 -14.41 17.47
C ALA A 851 -25.22 -14.28 16.09
N TYR A 852 -24.41 -13.23 15.93
CA TYR A 852 -23.78 -12.80 14.68
C TYR A 852 -22.32 -12.40 14.94
N PRO A 853 -21.40 -13.36 15.13
CA PRO A 853 -20.02 -13.10 15.57
C PRO A 853 -19.21 -12.25 14.58
N ASP A 854 -19.54 -12.33 13.29
CA ASP A 854 -18.82 -11.67 12.20
C ASP A 854 -19.20 -10.20 11.97
N ILE A 855 -20.29 -9.70 12.59
CA ILE A 855 -20.70 -8.29 12.47
C ILE A 855 -19.70 -7.39 13.18
N THR A 856 -19.26 -6.32 12.54
CA THR A 856 -18.49 -5.26 13.18
C THR A 856 -19.43 -4.38 14.00
N ILE A 857 -19.18 -4.29 15.30
CA ILE A 857 -19.92 -3.40 16.20
C ILE A 857 -19.23 -2.04 16.24
N ILE A 858 -20.02 -0.98 16.12
CA ILE A 858 -19.61 0.41 16.27
C ILE A 858 -20.33 0.98 17.49
N ALA A 859 -19.59 1.51 18.45
CA ALA A 859 -20.17 2.32 19.51
C ALA A 859 -20.48 3.71 18.97
N SER A 860 -21.58 4.33 19.38
CA SER A 860 -22.06 5.61 18.84
C SER A 860 -21.28 6.84 19.34
N THR A 861 -20.14 6.66 20.01
CA THR A 861 -19.31 7.75 20.53
C THR A 861 -17.89 7.25 20.87
N THR A 862 -16.91 8.14 20.80
CA THR A 862 -15.53 7.88 21.24
C THR A 862 -15.32 8.03 22.76
N THR A 863 -16.34 8.50 23.49
CA THR A 863 -16.24 8.83 24.92
C THR A 863 -16.59 7.67 25.86
N VAL A 864 -16.71 6.45 25.34
CA VAL A 864 -16.99 5.22 26.09
C VAL A 864 -15.83 4.89 27.04
N ASP A 865 -16.12 4.56 28.30
CA ASP A 865 -15.10 4.17 29.28
C ASP A 865 -15.63 3.12 30.30
N PRO A 866 -15.05 1.91 30.37
CA PRO A 866 -13.99 1.39 29.50
C PRO A 866 -14.53 1.01 28.13
N ILE A 867 -13.70 1.15 27.10
CA ILE A 867 -14.03 0.70 25.74
C ILE A 867 -14.01 -0.84 25.71
N PRO A 868 -15.10 -1.51 25.30
CA PRO A 868 -15.10 -2.96 25.11
C PRO A 868 -14.06 -3.45 24.09
N ASP A 869 -13.50 -4.64 24.31
CA ASP A 869 -12.54 -5.23 23.37
C ASP A 869 -13.19 -5.49 21.99
N HIS A 870 -12.42 -5.28 20.93
CA HIS A 870 -12.80 -5.61 19.54
C HIS A 870 -14.06 -4.94 19.00
N ILE A 871 -14.40 -3.75 19.50
CA ILE A 871 -15.39 -2.86 18.86
C ILE A 871 -14.73 -1.64 18.24
N SER A 872 -15.42 -1.06 17.27
CA SER A 872 -15.13 0.23 16.65
C SER A 872 -15.88 1.35 17.36
N LEU A 873 -15.53 2.61 17.09
CA LEU A 873 -16.18 3.79 17.68
C LEU A 873 -16.64 4.76 16.59
N ASP A 874 -17.65 5.55 16.87
CA ASP A 874 -18.10 6.65 16.02
C ASP A 874 -17.59 8.00 16.55
N TYR A 875 -16.99 8.80 15.67
CA TYR A 875 -16.45 10.13 15.93
C TYR A 875 -17.23 11.19 15.15
N HIS A 876 -17.82 12.15 15.88
CA HIS A 876 -18.57 13.25 15.30
C HIS A 876 -17.81 14.57 15.50
N GLU A 877 -17.66 15.36 14.44
CA GLU A 877 -16.97 16.66 14.50
C GLU A 877 -17.74 17.77 13.80
N TYR A 878 -18.20 18.74 14.56
CA TYR A 878 -18.91 19.92 14.07
C TYR A 878 -18.18 21.18 14.51
N SER A 879 -17.49 21.83 13.57
CA SER A 879 -16.47 22.81 13.93
C SER A 879 -16.31 23.97 12.96
N ARG A 880 -15.18 24.66 13.10
CA ARG A 880 -14.73 25.77 12.25
C ARG A 880 -13.56 25.33 11.36
N PRO A 881 -13.29 26.03 10.24
CA PRO A 881 -12.25 25.64 9.31
C PRO A 881 -10.88 25.40 9.97
N ASP A 882 -10.44 26.31 10.87
CA ASP A 882 -9.11 26.18 11.48
C ASP A 882 -8.99 24.95 12.40
N ASN A 883 -10.09 24.47 13.00
CA ASN A 883 -10.06 23.27 13.84
C ASN A 883 -9.88 22.00 13.00
N PHE A 884 -10.62 21.87 11.90
CA PHE A 884 -10.46 20.76 10.95
C PHE A 884 -9.03 20.69 10.39
N VAL A 885 -8.42 21.84 10.13
CA VAL A 885 -7.01 21.91 9.69
C VAL A 885 -6.05 21.50 10.80
N HIS A 886 -6.28 21.94 12.04
CA HIS A 886 -5.50 21.54 13.21
C HIS A 886 -5.58 20.03 13.48
N GLU A 887 -6.73 19.41 13.20
CA GLU A 887 -6.99 17.98 13.39
C GLU A 887 -6.46 17.09 12.25
N PHE A 888 -5.74 17.64 11.28
CA PHE A 888 -5.11 16.84 10.22
C PHE A 888 -4.29 15.65 10.75
N SER A 889 -3.59 15.83 11.87
CA SER A 889 -2.78 14.79 12.53
C SER A 889 -3.48 14.11 13.71
N LEU A 890 -4.78 14.34 13.92
CA LEU A 890 -5.54 13.82 15.06
C LEU A 890 -5.38 12.29 15.18
N PHE A 891 -5.60 11.57 14.08
CA PHE A 891 -5.66 10.10 14.08
C PHE A 891 -4.29 9.41 14.04
N ASP A 892 -3.19 10.14 13.82
CA ASP A 892 -1.84 9.56 13.72
C ASP A 892 -1.45 8.78 14.99
N HIS A 893 -1.97 9.25 16.14
CA HIS A 893 -1.66 8.76 17.48
C HIS A 893 -2.82 8.00 18.15
N TYR A 894 -3.93 7.74 17.44
CA TYR A 894 -5.05 6.99 18.01
C TYR A 894 -4.71 5.51 18.21
N ASN A 895 -5.43 4.87 19.13
CA ASN A 895 -5.31 3.43 19.39
C ASN A 895 -5.96 2.64 18.24
N ARG A 896 -5.11 1.99 17.44
CA ARG A 896 -5.51 1.16 16.27
C ARG A 896 -6.33 -0.10 16.63
N SER A 897 -6.46 -0.44 17.92
CA SER A 897 -7.28 -1.58 18.38
C SER A 897 -8.78 -1.32 18.27
N HIS A 898 -9.18 -0.05 18.15
CA HIS A 898 -10.56 0.39 18.00
C HIS A 898 -10.66 1.27 16.74
N PRO A 899 -11.00 0.70 15.59
CA PRO A 899 -11.23 1.47 14.37
C PRO A 899 -12.32 2.54 14.58
N ILE A 900 -12.22 3.63 13.84
CA ILE A 900 -13.11 4.79 13.95
C ILE A 900 -13.94 4.91 12.67
N LEU A 901 -15.26 4.96 12.80
CA LEU A 901 -16.13 5.58 11.81
C LEU A 901 -16.18 7.07 12.13
N ILE A 902 -16.01 7.94 11.14
CA ILE A 902 -16.34 9.36 11.29
C ILE A 902 -17.77 9.51 10.77
N GLY A 903 -18.75 9.17 11.59
CA GLY A 903 -20.16 9.08 11.21
C GLY A 903 -20.74 10.44 10.84
N GLU A 904 -20.21 11.51 11.41
CA GLU A 904 -20.68 12.87 11.16
C GLU A 904 -19.52 13.86 11.16
N TYR A 905 -19.45 14.71 10.14
CA TYR A 905 -18.62 15.90 10.21
C TYR A 905 -19.16 17.04 9.35
N ALA A 906 -18.97 18.28 9.79
CA ALA A 906 -19.15 19.47 8.97
C ALA A 906 -18.50 20.73 9.57
N VAL A 907 -18.04 21.64 8.71
CA VAL A 907 -17.79 23.02 9.12
C VAL A 907 -19.12 23.76 9.19
N ILE A 908 -19.49 24.20 10.39
CA ILE A 908 -20.81 24.81 10.66
C ILE A 908 -20.75 26.32 10.92
N GLU A 909 -19.57 26.85 11.20
CA GLU A 909 -19.30 28.27 11.44
C GLU A 909 -18.04 28.72 10.70
N GLY A 910 -17.98 29.99 10.29
CA GLY A 910 -16.73 30.60 9.82
C GLY A 910 -15.72 30.83 10.95
N ASN A 911 -14.46 31.04 10.59
CA ASN A 911 -13.41 31.39 11.55
C ASN A 911 -13.71 32.74 12.23
N ASN A 912 -13.51 32.81 13.54
CA ASN A 912 -13.66 34.04 14.31
C ASN A 912 -12.59 34.16 15.40
N ALA A 913 -11.69 35.14 15.24
CA ALA A 913 -10.56 35.36 16.14
C ALA A 913 -10.97 35.72 17.59
N SER A 914 -12.22 36.14 17.84
CA SER A 914 -12.71 36.46 19.19
C SER A 914 -13.27 35.25 19.94
N MET A 915 -13.32 34.06 19.32
CA MET A 915 -13.96 32.87 19.87
C MET A 915 -13.03 31.66 19.74
N ALA A 916 -12.70 31.02 20.86
CA ALA A 916 -11.81 29.86 20.92
C ALA A 916 -12.46 28.52 20.56
N ALA A 917 -13.81 28.47 20.51
CA ALA A 917 -14.59 27.28 20.17
C ALA A 917 -15.88 27.69 19.45
N VAL A 918 -16.58 26.71 18.89
CA VAL A 918 -17.92 26.82 18.31
C VAL A 918 -18.89 27.40 19.34
N ASP A 919 -19.78 28.30 18.91
CA ASP A 919 -20.89 28.74 19.75
C ASP A 919 -21.97 27.65 19.72
N TRP A 920 -22.41 27.16 20.88
CA TRP A 920 -23.51 26.19 20.97
C TRP A 920 -24.81 26.82 21.52
N SER A 921 -24.89 28.14 21.62
CA SER A 921 -26.13 28.86 22.00
C SER A 921 -27.20 28.80 20.90
N SER A 922 -28.47 28.97 21.24
CA SER A 922 -29.58 28.82 20.28
C SER A 922 -29.72 29.95 19.25
N ASN A 923 -29.10 31.12 19.49
CA ASN A 923 -29.24 32.32 18.64
C ASN A 923 -28.01 32.61 17.77
N ARG A 924 -27.06 31.68 17.73
CA ARG A 924 -25.82 31.78 16.97
C ARG A 924 -26.05 31.84 15.46
N GLU A 925 -25.17 32.55 14.76
CA GLU A 925 -25.15 32.53 13.30
C GLU A 925 -24.51 31.21 12.81
N ARG A 926 -25.16 30.54 11.86
CA ARG A 926 -24.68 29.32 11.21
C ARG A 926 -24.45 29.60 9.73
N LEU A 927 -23.53 28.86 9.10
CA LEU A 927 -23.37 28.91 7.64
C LEU A 927 -24.65 28.43 6.97
N ALA A 928 -25.26 29.27 6.13
CA ALA A 928 -26.49 28.89 5.42
C ALA A 928 -26.24 27.80 4.37
N PHE A 929 -25.04 27.81 3.76
CA PHE A 929 -24.53 26.80 2.84
C PHE A 929 -23.06 26.58 3.15
N PRO A 930 -22.47 25.42 2.80
CA PRO A 930 -21.04 25.21 2.93
C PRO A 930 -20.26 26.30 2.18
N SER A 931 -19.27 26.89 2.85
CA SER A 931 -18.36 27.88 2.26
C SER A 931 -17.13 27.20 1.69
N TRP A 932 -16.48 27.83 0.70
CA TRP A 932 -15.27 27.28 0.09
C TRP A 932 -14.13 27.10 1.08
N GLU A 933 -13.93 28.05 2.00
CA GLU A 933 -12.97 27.91 3.11
C GLU A 933 -13.25 26.68 3.96
N GLY A 934 -14.53 26.46 4.33
CA GLY A 934 -14.97 25.28 5.08
C GLY A 934 -14.70 24.00 4.31
N SER A 935 -15.09 23.92 3.03
CA SER A 935 -14.88 22.73 2.20
C SER A 935 -13.41 22.38 2.00
N VAL A 936 -12.52 23.37 1.90
CA VAL A 936 -11.06 23.12 1.84
C VAL A 936 -10.54 22.60 3.17
N ALA A 937 -11.00 23.15 4.31
CA ALA A 937 -10.62 22.68 5.63
C ALA A 937 -11.13 21.25 5.91
N GLU A 938 -12.36 20.93 5.51
CA GLU A 938 -12.90 19.57 5.53
C GLU A 938 -12.03 18.63 4.69
N ALA A 939 -11.58 19.05 3.50
CA ALA A 939 -10.65 18.27 2.70
C ALA A 939 -9.33 18.02 3.42
N VAL A 940 -8.79 18.99 4.16
CA VAL A 940 -7.59 18.80 4.99
C VAL A 940 -7.84 17.70 6.02
N PHE A 941 -8.91 17.80 6.81
CA PHE A 941 -9.25 16.78 7.80
C PHE A 941 -9.42 15.38 7.20
N LEU A 942 -10.13 15.27 6.07
CA LEU A 942 -10.33 14.01 5.36
C LEU A 942 -9.01 13.43 4.81
N LEU A 943 -8.05 14.25 4.39
CA LEU A 943 -6.71 13.77 4.02
C LEU A 943 -5.98 13.19 5.23
N GLY A 944 -6.17 13.77 6.41
CA GLY A 944 -5.67 13.23 7.68
C GLY A 944 -6.29 11.88 8.03
N ALA A 945 -7.60 11.75 7.83
CA ALA A 945 -8.34 10.50 7.99
C ALA A 945 -7.90 9.43 6.96
N GLU A 946 -7.78 9.80 5.69
CA GLU A 946 -7.35 8.91 4.60
C GLU A 946 -5.92 8.39 4.80
N ARG A 947 -5.03 9.24 5.34
CA ARG A 947 -3.67 8.85 5.73
C ARG A 947 -3.66 7.75 6.82
N ASN A 948 -4.68 7.72 7.68
CA ASN A 948 -4.86 6.74 8.76
C ASN A 948 -5.92 5.67 8.42
N SER A 949 -6.07 5.36 7.14
CA SER A 949 -7.10 4.44 6.63
C SER A 949 -6.93 2.97 7.04
N ASP A 950 -5.87 2.60 7.79
CA ASP A 950 -5.81 1.35 8.55
C ASP A 950 -6.90 1.24 9.60
N MET A 951 -7.24 2.37 10.23
CA MET A 951 -8.13 2.41 11.37
C MET A 951 -9.36 3.28 11.14
N ILE A 952 -9.35 4.16 10.14
CA ILE A 952 -10.56 4.87 9.73
C ILE A 952 -11.40 3.97 8.82
N ILE A 953 -12.58 3.59 9.29
CA ILE A 953 -13.58 2.83 8.53
C ILE A 953 -14.08 3.68 7.36
N GLY A 954 -14.48 4.92 7.62
CA GLY A 954 -14.99 5.83 6.60
C GLY A 954 -15.42 7.15 7.23
N ALA A 955 -15.78 8.12 6.40
CA ALA A 955 -16.28 9.41 6.83
C ALA A 955 -17.55 9.82 6.08
N SER A 956 -18.54 10.38 6.78
CA SER A 956 -19.78 10.88 6.19
C SER A 956 -20.08 12.31 6.64
N TYR A 957 -20.32 13.18 5.66
CA TYR A 957 -20.76 14.55 5.91
C TYR A 957 -22.17 14.54 6.47
N ALA A 958 -22.45 15.39 7.47
CA ALA A 958 -23.77 15.51 8.04
C ALA A 958 -24.17 16.98 8.29
N PRO A 959 -25.44 17.36 8.02
CA PRO A 959 -26.46 16.54 7.37
C PRO A 959 -26.31 16.50 5.83
N THR A 960 -26.77 15.41 5.23
CA THR A 960 -26.64 15.18 3.77
C THR A 960 -27.59 16.05 2.94
N LEU A 961 -28.81 16.30 3.43
CA LEU A 961 -29.93 16.77 2.63
C LEU A 961 -30.72 17.88 3.35
N GLN A 962 -31.09 18.93 2.61
CA GLN A 962 -31.82 20.08 3.15
C GLN A 962 -32.94 20.56 2.22
N ASN A 963 -34.19 20.53 2.69
CA ASN A 963 -35.26 21.22 1.99
C ASN A 963 -35.24 22.73 2.29
N LEU A 964 -35.02 23.56 1.28
CA LEU A 964 -34.89 25.01 1.46
C LEU A 964 -36.18 25.74 1.83
N ASN A 965 -37.32 25.05 1.78
CA ASN A 965 -38.59 25.62 2.23
C ASN A 965 -38.81 25.48 3.75
N SER A 966 -38.15 24.53 4.42
CA SER A 966 -38.15 24.40 5.87
C SER A 966 -37.04 23.46 6.30
N TYR A 967 -36.20 23.91 7.22
CA TYR A 967 -35.06 23.15 7.74
C TYR A 967 -34.80 23.55 9.20
N GLN A 968 -34.16 22.65 9.95
CA GLN A 968 -33.81 22.76 11.36
C GLN A 968 -32.30 22.96 11.57
N TRP A 969 -31.47 22.47 10.66
CA TRP A 969 -30.01 22.54 10.74
C TRP A 969 -29.39 23.06 9.45
N THR A 970 -28.21 23.68 9.56
CA THR A 970 -27.38 24.14 8.45
C THR A 970 -25.90 24.20 8.88
N PRO A 971 -24.95 24.07 7.94
CA PRO A 971 -25.12 23.83 6.50
C PRO A 971 -25.31 22.35 6.15
N ASP A 972 -25.64 22.07 4.89
CA ASP A 972 -25.94 20.72 4.39
C ASP A 972 -25.26 20.45 3.05
N MET A 973 -25.04 19.17 2.73
CA MET A 973 -24.30 18.79 1.52
C MET A 973 -25.09 19.06 0.23
N ILE A 974 -26.38 18.74 0.19
CA ILE A 974 -27.28 18.99 -0.94
C ILE A 974 -28.54 19.69 -0.43
N SER A 975 -28.80 20.90 -0.94
CA SER A 975 -30.05 21.61 -0.65
C SER A 975 -31.00 21.53 -1.84
N PHE A 976 -32.30 21.39 -1.62
CA PHE A 976 -33.27 21.13 -2.69
C PHE A 976 -34.62 21.80 -2.44
N THR A 977 -35.46 21.79 -3.47
CA THR A 977 -36.88 22.18 -3.37
C THR A 977 -37.77 21.20 -4.14
N ALA A 978 -39.07 21.46 -4.23
CA ALA A 978 -39.97 20.74 -5.16
C ALA A 978 -39.64 20.99 -6.65
N ASP A 979 -38.81 21.98 -6.97
CA ASP A 979 -38.30 22.29 -8.30
C ASP A 979 -36.83 21.83 -8.41
N PRO A 980 -36.56 20.71 -9.12
CA PRO A 980 -35.20 20.17 -9.26
C PRO A 980 -34.20 21.15 -9.89
N THR A 981 -34.69 22.15 -10.64
CA THR A 981 -33.81 23.17 -11.24
C THR A 981 -33.21 24.14 -10.23
N LYS A 982 -33.67 24.08 -8.97
CA LYS A 982 -33.19 24.87 -7.84
C LYS A 982 -32.36 24.06 -6.85
N ASP A 983 -32.10 22.78 -7.13
CA ASP A 983 -31.24 21.97 -6.29
C ASP A 983 -29.82 22.54 -6.32
N VAL A 984 -29.17 22.49 -5.16
CA VAL A 984 -27.87 23.09 -4.89
C VAL A 984 -26.94 21.99 -4.42
N LEU A 985 -25.98 21.66 -5.28
CA LEU A 985 -24.82 20.86 -4.89
C LEU A 985 -23.83 21.81 -4.20
N SER A 986 -23.54 21.59 -2.93
CA SER A 986 -22.69 22.52 -2.16
C SER A 986 -21.22 22.51 -2.60
N THR A 987 -20.42 23.45 -2.09
CA THR A 987 -18.96 23.41 -2.27
C THR A 987 -18.35 22.13 -1.69
N SER A 988 -18.88 21.64 -0.57
CA SER A 988 -18.45 20.38 0.05
C SER A 988 -18.86 19.16 -0.78
N TRP A 989 -20.01 19.21 -1.47
CA TRP A 989 -20.39 18.17 -2.44
C TRP A 989 -19.37 18.06 -3.57
N HIS A 990 -18.94 19.17 -4.18
CA HIS A 990 -17.95 19.13 -5.26
C HIS A 990 -16.58 18.64 -4.78
N MET A 991 -16.17 19.05 -3.57
CA MET A 991 -14.95 18.57 -2.94
C MET A 991 -15.01 17.06 -2.72
N LEU A 992 -16.09 16.56 -2.11
CA LEU A 992 -16.30 15.13 -1.87
C LEU A 992 -16.39 14.33 -3.15
N GLN A 993 -17.06 14.85 -4.18
CA GLN A 993 -17.11 14.22 -5.49
C GLN A 993 -15.69 13.99 -6.05
N LEU A 994 -14.82 14.99 -5.99
CA LEU A 994 -13.43 14.83 -6.42
C LEU A 994 -12.69 13.80 -5.55
N MET A 995 -12.84 13.85 -4.23
CA MET A 995 -12.11 12.98 -3.31
C MET A 995 -12.55 11.50 -3.43
N ALA A 996 -13.86 11.25 -3.52
CA ALA A 996 -14.48 9.93 -3.52
C ALA A 996 -14.49 9.24 -4.90
N ASN A 997 -14.37 9.99 -6.01
CA ASN A 997 -14.13 9.39 -7.34
C ASN A 997 -12.65 9.00 -7.56
N HIS A 998 -11.76 9.33 -6.61
CA HIS A 998 -10.33 9.15 -6.71
C HIS A 998 -9.77 8.35 -5.52
N ILE A 999 -10.38 7.20 -5.22
CA ILE A 999 -10.04 6.33 -4.07
C ILE A 999 -8.57 5.87 -4.13
N VAL A 1000 -7.87 6.01 -3.00
CA VAL A 1000 -6.59 5.35 -2.75
C VAL A 1000 -6.89 4.00 -2.12
N THR A 1001 -6.38 2.91 -2.68
CA THR A 1001 -6.57 1.56 -2.12
C THR A 1001 -5.41 1.14 -1.22
N GLU A 1002 -4.26 1.79 -1.40
CA GLU A 1002 -3.06 1.58 -0.59
C GLU A 1002 -2.38 2.93 -0.40
N THR A 1003 -2.30 3.40 0.84
CA THR A 1003 -1.55 4.62 1.16
C THR A 1003 -0.06 4.38 0.99
N LEU A 1004 0.63 5.33 0.35
CA LEU A 1004 2.07 5.24 0.11
C LEU A 1004 2.82 6.15 1.08
N PRO A 1005 3.92 5.69 1.69
CA PRO A 1005 4.74 6.53 2.54
C PRO A 1005 5.38 7.66 1.72
N THR A 1006 5.38 8.86 2.28
CA THR A 1006 5.92 10.07 1.65
C THR A 1006 7.13 10.60 2.41
N THR A 1007 8.19 11.00 1.70
CA THR A 1007 9.42 11.59 2.28
C THR A 1007 9.47 13.12 2.17
N GLY A 1008 8.30 13.78 2.10
CA GLY A 1008 8.15 15.23 1.88
C GLY A 1008 8.19 16.06 3.17
N GLY A 1009 8.33 17.38 3.02
CA GLY A 1009 8.47 18.35 4.13
C GLY A 1009 7.22 18.56 4.99
N ASN A 1010 7.33 19.48 5.95
CA ASN A 1010 6.28 19.83 6.92
C ASN A 1010 4.93 20.11 6.25
N PHE A 1011 3.85 19.68 6.92
CA PHE A 1011 2.49 20.05 6.53
C PHE A 1011 2.21 21.53 6.83
N GLY A 1012 1.35 22.14 6.01
CA GLY A 1012 1.01 23.56 6.10
C GLY A 1012 1.98 24.45 5.31
N PRO A 1013 1.51 25.21 4.30
CA PRO A 1013 0.10 25.40 3.91
C PRO A 1013 -0.48 24.31 3.00
N ALA A 1014 0.31 23.32 2.56
CA ALA A 1014 -0.18 22.17 1.81
C ALA A 1014 -0.30 20.92 2.70
N TYR A 1015 -1.45 20.27 2.61
CA TYR A 1015 -1.77 19.01 3.28
C TYR A 1015 -2.06 17.96 2.22
N TYR A 1016 -1.55 16.75 2.38
CA TYR A 1016 -1.59 15.77 1.30
C TYR A 1016 -1.55 14.33 1.79
N VAL A 1017 -2.09 13.45 0.95
CA VAL A 1017 -1.92 12.00 1.03
C VAL A 1017 -1.54 11.48 -0.35
N ALA A 1018 -0.58 10.56 -0.39
CA ALA A 1018 -0.17 9.88 -1.60
C ALA A 1018 -0.56 8.41 -1.52
N GLY A 1019 -0.87 7.83 -2.68
CA GLY A 1019 -1.45 6.50 -2.71
C GLY A 1019 -1.34 5.81 -4.05
N TYR A 1020 -1.72 4.53 -4.03
CA TYR A 1020 -1.93 3.72 -5.21
C TYR A 1020 -3.39 3.26 -5.24
N ASN A 1021 -3.98 3.27 -6.44
CA ASN A 1021 -5.26 2.63 -6.70
C ASN A 1021 -5.00 1.33 -7.48
N ASN A 1022 -5.21 0.19 -6.83
CA ASN A 1022 -4.96 -1.14 -7.39
C ASN A 1022 -6.00 -1.56 -8.44
N GLN A 1023 -7.17 -0.92 -8.47
CA GLN A 1023 -8.26 -1.21 -9.41
C GLN A 1023 -7.97 -0.57 -10.76
N THR A 1024 -7.49 0.67 -10.76
CA THR A 1024 -7.12 1.43 -11.97
C THR A 1024 -5.65 1.29 -12.35
N GLY A 1025 -4.81 0.87 -11.40
CA GLY A 1025 -3.36 0.83 -11.52
C GLY A 1025 -2.71 2.21 -11.51
N SER A 1026 -3.34 3.23 -10.91
CA SER A 1026 -2.86 4.61 -10.92
C SER A 1026 -2.15 5.01 -9.62
N HIS A 1027 -1.11 5.84 -9.76
CA HIS A 1027 -0.50 6.55 -8.62
C HIS A 1027 -1.20 7.88 -8.43
N MET A 1028 -1.43 8.27 -7.18
CA MET A 1028 -2.26 9.42 -6.85
C MET A 1028 -1.63 10.28 -5.76
N LEU A 1029 -1.74 11.60 -5.90
CA LEU A 1029 -1.50 12.56 -4.84
C LEU A 1029 -2.77 13.40 -4.70
N LYS A 1030 -3.43 13.34 -3.55
CA LYS A 1030 -4.49 14.29 -3.19
C LYS A 1030 -3.89 15.38 -2.32
N THR A 1031 -4.25 16.63 -2.56
CA THR A 1031 -3.69 17.77 -1.83
C THR A 1031 -4.72 18.85 -1.61
N ALA A 1032 -4.80 19.38 -0.40
CA ALA A 1032 -5.54 20.58 -0.05
C ALA A 1032 -4.56 21.67 0.40
N VAL A 1033 -4.72 22.88 -0.14
CA VAL A 1033 -3.92 24.06 0.24
C VAL A 1033 -4.79 25.00 1.04
N TYR A 1034 -4.37 25.27 2.27
CA TYR A 1034 -5.09 26.12 3.21
C TYR A 1034 -4.15 27.16 3.84
N ASN A 1035 -4.61 28.42 3.89
CA ASN A 1035 -3.91 29.56 4.48
C ASN A 1035 -2.50 29.84 3.89
N ALA A 1036 -2.35 29.67 2.58
CA ALA A 1036 -1.15 30.08 1.85
C ALA A 1036 -1.18 31.57 1.48
N THR A 1037 -0.02 32.24 1.56
CA THR A 1037 0.13 33.66 1.16
C THR A 1037 0.46 33.84 -0.33
N SER A 1038 0.77 32.75 -1.02
CA SER A 1038 1.06 32.69 -2.46
C SER A 1038 0.83 31.27 -2.96
N ASP A 1039 0.81 31.05 -4.28
CA ASP A 1039 0.68 29.72 -4.84
C ASP A 1039 1.80 28.79 -4.31
N VAL A 1040 1.41 27.59 -3.91
CA VAL A 1040 2.30 26.61 -3.29
C VAL A 1040 2.91 25.73 -4.38
N PRO A 1041 4.25 25.76 -4.57
CA PRO A 1041 4.90 24.89 -5.53
C PRO A 1041 4.90 23.44 -5.01
N VAL A 1042 4.43 22.51 -5.83
CA VAL A 1042 4.41 21.08 -5.55
C VAL A 1042 5.37 20.37 -6.50
N SER A 1043 6.23 19.53 -5.95
CA SER A 1043 7.10 18.62 -6.71
C SER A 1043 6.92 17.21 -6.15
N VAL A 1044 6.38 16.30 -6.94
CA VAL A 1044 6.10 14.93 -6.52
C VAL A 1044 6.61 13.93 -7.54
N SER A 1045 7.24 12.86 -7.07
CA SER A 1045 7.60 11.71 -7.90
C SER A 1045 7.06 10.44 -7.25
N PHE A 1046 6.67 9.48 -8.07
CA PHE A 1046 6.25 8.17 -7.61
C PHE A 1046 7.29 7.15 -8.03
N LYS A 1047 7.66 6.24 -7.12
CA LYS A 1047 8.59 5.16 -7.42
C LYS A 1047 8.05 4.33 -8.59
N GLY A 1048 8.87 4.17 -9.63
CA GLY A 1048 8.49 3.43 -10.84
C GLY A 1048 7.84 4.29 -11.95
N VAL A 1049 7.58 5.57 -11.71
CA VAL A 1049 7.15 6.52 -12.74
C VAL A 1049 8.37 7.24 -13.33
N SER A 1050 8.57 7.12 -14.64
CA SER A 1050 9.73 7.67 -15.36
C SER A 1050 9.42 8.98 -16.08
N ALA A 1051 10.48 9.63 -16.59
CA ALA A 1051 10.37 10.81 -17.44
C ALA A 1051 9.37 10.65 -18.59
N GLY A 1052 8.62 11.71 -18.89
CA GLY A 1052 7.63 11.71 -19.97
C GLY A 1052 6.30 11.03 -19.63
N ALA A 1053 6.14 10.48 -18.42
CA ALA A 1053 4.84 10.04 -17.94
C ALA A 1053 3.87 11.22 -17.84
N THR A 1054 2.61 11.00 -18.21
CA THR A 1054 1.56 12.03 -18.12
C THR A 1054 0.63 11.75 -16.95
N ALA A 1055 0.26 12.80 -16.23
CA ALA A 1055 -0.72 12.77 -15.17
C ALA A 1055 -1.85 13.76 -15.49
N THR A 1056 -3.05 13.45 -15.02
CA THR A 1056 -4.15 14.42 -14.97
C THR A 1056 -4.10 15.09 -13.61
N LEU A 1057 -3.92 16.40 -13.57
CA LEU A 1057 -4.12 17.22 -12.38
C LEU A 1057 -5.50 17.87 -12.48
N THR A 1058 -6.38 17.50 -11.57
CA THR A 1058 -7.67 18.16 -11.34
C THR A 1058 -7.52 19.10 -10.15
N VAL A 1059 -7.86 20.38 -10.31
CA VAL A 1059 -7.82 21.39 -9.24
C VAL A 1059 -9.20 22.05 -9.12
N LEU A 1060 -9.75 22.03 -7.91
CA LEU A 1060 -10.94 22.80 -7.53
C LEU A 1060 -10.50 24.10 -6.86
N THR A 1061 -11.16 25.19 -7.25
CA THR A 1061 -11.01 26.54 -6.67
C THR A 1061 -12.35 27.27 -6.66
N ALA A 1062 -12.47 28.31 -5.84
CA ALA A 1062 -13.57 29.27 -5.92
C ALA A 1062 -13.05 30.72 -5.87
N PRO A 1063 -13.86 31.72 -6.26
CA PRO A 1063 -13.41 33.12 -6.34
C PRO A 1063 -12.94 33.74 -5.02
N SER A 1064 -13.45 33.27 -3.88
CA SER A 1064 -13.10 33.77 -2.54
C SER A 1064 -13.35 32.72 -1.46
N HIS A 1065 -12.78 32.93 -0.29
CA HIS A 1065 -12.94 32.03 0.88
C HIS A 1065 -14.41 31.87 1.32
N ASN A 1066 -15.22 32.95 1.23
CA ASN A 1066 -16.65 32.94 1.55
C ASN A 1066 -17.55 32.56 0.36
N SER A 1067 -17.02 32.01 -0.73
CA SER A 1067 -17.84 31.57 -1.87
C SER A 1067 -18.68 30.35 -1.49
N TYR A 1068 -19.95 30.32 -1.91
CA TYR A 1068 -20.86 29.20 -1.70
C TYR A 1068 -21.83 29.08 -2.88
N ASN A 1069 -22.33 27.87 -3.13
CA ASN A 1069 -23.41 27.62 -4.09
C ASN A 1069 -24.76 27.95 -3.44
N ALA A 1070 -25.69 28.51 -4.22
CA ALA A 1070 -27.02 28.87 -3.75
C ALA A 1070 -28.05 28.81 -4.89
N PRO A 1071 -29.35 28.70 -4.59
CA PRO A 1071 -30.38 28.48 -5.61
C PRO A 1071 -30.41 29.60 -6.64
N GLY A 1072 -30.49 29.23 -7.92
CA GLY A 1072 -30.61 30.17 -9.03
C GLY A 1072 -29.35 31.00 -9.31
N LYS A 1073 -28.22 30.70 -8.66
CA LYS A 1073 -26.91 31.27 -8.99
C LYS A 1073 -26.06 30.24 -9.73
N PRO A 1074 -25.13 30.67 -10.61
CA PRO A 1074 -24.15 29.75 -11.19
C PRO A 1074 -23.30 29.09 -10.10
N GLU A 1075 -22.86 27.86 -10.35
CA GLU A 1075 -21.90 27.17 -9.47
C GLU A 1075 -20.60 27.98 -9.36
N VAL A 1076 -20.11 28.16 -8.13
CA VAL A 1076 -18.90 28.94 -7.84
C VAL A 1076 -17.63 28.10 -7.87
N VAL A 1077 -17.75 26.78 -7.69
CA VAL A 1077 -16.61 25.86 -7.72
C VAL A 1077 -16.20 25.64 -9.17
N THR A 1078 -14.96 26.02 -9.50
CA THR A 1078 -14.37 25.78 -10.81
C THR A 1078 -13.45 24.57 -10.74
N SER A 1079 -13.68 23.58 -11.61
CA SER A 1079 -12.79 22.43 -11.80
C SER A 1079 -11.91 22.62 -13.03
N THR A 1080 -10.60 22.58 -12.83
CA THR A 1080 -9.62 22.68 -13.91
C THR A 1080 -8.86 21.37 -14.05
N ASN A 1081 -8.96 20.74 -15.21
CA ASN A 1081 -8.21 19.54 -15.56
C ASN A 1081 -7.03 19.90 -16.47
N THR A 1082 -5.82 19.62 -16.04
CA THR A 1082 -4.59 19.83 -16.81
C THR A 1082 -3.81 18.54 -16.96
N THR A 1083 -3.20 18.32 -18.12
CA THR A 1083 -2.25 17.22 -18.29
C THR A 1083 -0.85 17.72 -17.97
N ILE A 1084 -0.21 17.12 -16.98
CA ILE A 1084 1.15 17.42 -16.57
C ILE A 1084 2.06 16.28 -17.03
N THR A 1085 3.23 16.64 -17.53
CA THR A 1085 4.25 15.65 -17.93
C THR A 1085 5.40 15.66 -16.92
N ALA A 1086 5.84 14.48 -16.49
CA ALA A 1086 6.97 14.31 -15.59
C ALA A 1086 8.28 14.80 -16.26
N SER A 1087 9.11 15.51 -15.50
CA SER A 1087 10.45 15.94 -15.93
C SER A 1087 11.42 14.76 -16.10
N ALA A 1088 12.65 15.05 -16.55
CA ALA A 1088 13.66 14.03 -16.88
C ALA A 1088 14.01 13.07 -15.71
N ASP A 1089 13.76 13.49 -14.48
CA ASP A 1089 13.93 12.73 -13.23
C ASP A 1089 12.66 11.98 -12.79
N GLY A 1090 11.55 12.03 -13.55
CA GLY A 1090 10.27 11.41 -13.19
C GLY A 1090 9.40 12.25 -12.25
N THR A 1091 9.76 13.52 -12.01
CA THR A 1091 9.03 14.42 -11.11
C THR A 1091 7.92 15.20 -11.84
N PHE A 1092 6.71 15.24 -11.28
CA PHE A 1092 5.66 16.17 -11.67
C PHE A 1092 5.79 17.47 -10.89
N LYS A 1093 5.78 18.60 -11.59
CA LYS A 1093 5.90 19.93 -11.00
C LYS A 1093 4.71 20.79 -11.40
N PHE A 1094 4.07 21.40 -10.41
CA PHE A 1094 2.95 22.32 -10.58
C PHE A 1094 2.86 23.28 -9.40
N SER A 1095 1.93 24.21 -9.46
CA SER A 1095 1.65 25.16 -8.38
C SER A 1095 0.17 25.10 -8.05
N LEU A 1096 -0.17 25.10 -6.78
CA LEU A 1096 -1.55 25.10 -6.30
C LEU A 1096 -1.88 26.44 -5.64
N PRO A 1097 -2.97 27.11 -6.01
CA PRO A 1097 -3.36 28.37 -5.38
C PRO A 1097 -3.82 28.16 -3.94
N ASN A 1098 -3.82 29.24 -3.15
CA ASN A 1098 -4.44 29.22 -1.83
C ASN A 1098 -5.92 28.82 -1.91
N LEU A 1099 -6.42 28.07 -0.91
CA LEU A 1099 -7.77 27.53 -0.87
C LEU A 1099 -8.08 26.72 -2.13
N SER A 1100 -7.34 25.62 -2.31
CA SER A 1100 -7.58 24.68 -3.41
C SER A 1100 -7.59 23.24 -2.91
N VAL A 1101 -8.35 22.39 -3.61
CA VAL A 1101 -8.33 20.93 -3.44
C VAL A 1101 -7.96 20.32 -4.79
N SER A 1102 -7.05 19.37 -4.79
CA SER A 1102 -6.52 18.81 -6.03
C SER A 1102 -6.25 17.31 -5.94
N VAL A 1103 -6.33 16.67 -7.10
CA VAL A 1103 -5.90 15.29 -7.31
C VAL A 1103 -5.00 15.23 -8.54
N LEU A 1104 -3.76 14.81 -8.33
CA LEU A 1104 -2.86 14.40 -9.40
C LEU A 1104 -2.98 12.88 -9.57
N GLU A 1105 -3.49 12.42 -10.70
CA GLU A 1105 -3.62 11.00 -11.02
C GLU A 1105 -2.73 10.61 -12.21
N VAL A 1106 -1.81 9.67 -11.98
CA VAL A 1106 -0.93 9.10 -13.00
C VAL A 1106 -1.51 7.75 -13.44
N ARG A 1107 -2.31 7.75 -14.52
CA ARG A 1107 -2.83 6.51 -15.11
C ARG A 1107 -1.77 5.89 -16.01
N GLY A 1108 -1.43 4.62 -15.75
CA GLY A 1108 -0.28 3.97 -16.34
C GLY A 1108 -0.21 4.05 -17.88
N ARG A 1109 0.75 4.80 -18.40
CA ARG A 1109 1.77 4.17 -19.25
C ARG A 1109 2.91 3.82 -18.32
N ALA A 1110 2.85 2.63 -17.73
CA ALA A 1110 4.06 2.03 -17.21
C ALA A 1110 4.92 1.69 -18.43
N THR A 1111 5.74 2.62 -18.91
CA THR A 1111 6.98 2.24 -19.60
C THR A 1111 7.89 1.67 -18.53
N TYR A 1112 7.54 0.48 -18.07
CA TYR A 1112 8.55 -0.46 -17.67
C TYR A 1112 9.47 -0.62 -18.89
N TRP A 1113 10.65 -0.02 -18.82
CA TRP A 1113 11.85 -0.68 -19.29
C TRP A 1113 12.28 -1.77 -18.28
N ALA A 1114 11.30 -2.45 -17.66
CA ALA A 1114 11.47 -3.86 -17.36
C ALA A 1114 11.12 -4.59 -18.64
N GLY A 1115 12.03 -5.44 -19.13
CA GLY A 1115 11.64 -6.51 -20.02
C GLY A 1115 10.53 -7.31 -19.34
N SER A 1116 9.29 -7.00 -19.68
CA SER A 1116 8.12 -7.79 -19.32
C SER A 1116 8.21 -9.10 -20.09
N TRP A 1117 8.66 -10.15 -19.41
CA TRP A 1117 8.11 -11.48 -19.60
C TRP A 1117 6.75 -11.51 -18.88
N GLY A 1118 5.73 -10.98 -19.56
CA GLY A 1118 4.37 -10.89 -19.05
C GLY A 1118 3.40 -10.74 -20.20
N GLY A 1119 3.25 -11.80 -21.00
CA GLY A 1119 2.14 -11.97 -21.93
C GLY A 1119 0.82 -12.26 -21.20
N PRO A 1120 -0.32 -12.11 -21.89
CA PRO A 1120 -1.62 -11.77 -21.32
C PRO A 1120 -2.28 -12.88 -20.47
N ARG A 1121 -3.11 -12.44 -19.53
CA ARG A 1121 -3.98 -13.26 -18.68
C ARG A 1121 -4.71 -14.36 -19.48
N GLY A 1122 -4.42 -15.61 -19.13
CA GLY A 1122 -5.21 -16.78 -19.48
C GLY A 1122 -5.31 -17.69 -18.25
N ALA A 1123 -6.46 -17.64 -17.59
CA ALA A 1123 -7.04 -18.65 -16.69
C ALA A 1123 -6.07 -19.57 -15.91
N TRP A 1124 -5.63 -19.15 -14.72
CA TRP A 1124 -5.31 -20.08 -13.63
C TRP A 1124 -5.83 -19.49 -12.33
N GLY A 1125 -6.82 -20.18 -11.75
CA GLY A 1125 -7.54 -19.76 -10.55
C GLY A 1125 -6.65 -19.68 -9.32
N HIS A 1126 -7.13 -18.85 -8.38
CA HIS A 1126 -6.62 -18.74 -7.02
C HIS A 1126 -6.47 -20.12 -6.36
N GLY A 1127 -5.23 -20.43 -5.99
CA GLY A 1127 -4.86 -21.48 -5.03
C GLY A 1127 -3.79 -20.91 -4.10
N GLY A 1128 -4.14 -20.75 -2.83
CA GLY A 1128 -3.45 -20.01 -1.76
C GLY A 1128 -1.93 -19.93 -1.78
N PHE A 1129 -1.42 -18.69 -1.68
CA PHE A 1129 -0.18 -18.40 -0.96
C PHE A 1129 -0.49 -18.39 0.54
N GLY A 1130 -0.51 -19.58 1.15
CA GLY A 1130 -0.49 -19.72 2.60
C GLY A 1130 0.93 -19.53 3.13
N GLY A 1131 1.09 -18.58 4.06
CA GLY A 1131 2.05 -18.56 5.17
C GLY A 1131 3.51 -18.91 4.89
N TRP A 1132 4.37 -17.89 4.83
CA TRP A 1132 5.77 -17.98 5.29
C TRP A 1132 5.99 -16.98 6.42
N THR A 1133 5.41 -17.27 7.58
CA THR A 1133 5.92 -16.82 8.87
C THR A 1133 6.79 -17.94 9.42
N PRO A 1134 8.07 -17.71 9.75
CA PRO A 1134 8.88 -18.73 10.40
C PRO A 1134 8.47 -18.81 11.87
N SER A 1135 7.54 -19.69 12.22
CA SER A 1135 7.35 -20.09 13.61
C SER A 1135 8.47 -21.05 14.00
N PHE A 1136 9.32 -20.61 14.93
CA PHE A 1136 10.27 -21.48 15.62
C PHE A 1136 9.49 -22.42 16.55
N GLY A 1137 9.08 -23.59 16.04
CA GLY A 1137 8.44 -24.62 16.86
C GLY A 1137 8.19 -25.90 16.07
N SER A 1138 8.81 -27.00 16.50
CA SER A 1138 8.69 -28.38 15.99
C SER A 1138 9.52 -28.76 14.75
N TRP A 1139 10.83 -28.90 14.95
CA TRP A 1139 11.68 -29.68 14.04
C TRP A 1139 11.51 -31.18 14.30
N GLY A 1140 10.51 -31.78 13.67
CA GLY A 1140 10.37 -33.23 13.55
C GLY A 1140 11.14 -33.76 12.35
N LEU A 1141 12.24 -34.48 12.61
CA LEU A 1141 12.87 -35.40 11.67
C LEU A 1141 11.82 -36.44 11.24
N ASN A 1142 11.19 -36.28 10.07
CA ASN A 1142 10.58 -37.31 9.21
C ASN A 1142 9.48 -36.65 8.35
N ASN A 1143 9.85 -36.16 7.16
CA ASN A 1143 9.01 -36.15 5.95
C ASN A 1143 9.66 -35.24 4.89
N TRP A 1144 10.72 -35.74 4.25
CA TRP A 1144 11.18 -35.21 2.97
C TRP A 1144 10.63 -36.14 1.89
N LYS A 1145 9.43 -35.84 1.39
CA LYS A 1145 8.96 -36.34 0.09
C LYS A 1145 9.13 -35.19 -0.89
N GLY A 1146 10.05 -35.37 -1.83
CA GLY A 1146 10.28 -34.43 -2.92
C GLY A 1146 8.99 -34.19 -3.70
N THR A 1147 8.58 -32.92 -3.72
CA THR A 1147 7.75 -32.37 -4.80
C THR A 1147 8.71 -32.22 -5.99
N GLY A 1148 8.63 -33.02 -7.04
CA GLY A 1148 7.46 -33.19 -7.88
C GLY A 1148 7.84 -32.55 -9.23
N HIS A 1149 8.36 -33.38 -10.13
CA HIS A 1149 8.75 -33.07 -11.50
C HIS A 1149 7.79 -32.09 -12.18
N ASN A 1150 8.27 -30.90 -12.51
CA ASN A 1150 7.66 -30.05 -13.53
C ASN A 1150 8.77 -29.56 -14.46
N LYS A 1151 8.85 -30.18 -15.64
CA LYS A 1151 9.65 -29.69 -16.77
C LYS A 1151 9.20 -28.27 -17.10
N ARG A 1152 9.92 -27.26 -16.64
CA ARG A 1152 9.86 -25.90 -17.20
C ARG A 1152 10.93 -25.82 -18.27
N GLU A 1153 10.52 -25.72 -19.52
CA GLU A 1153 11.43 -25.44 -20.63
C GLU A 1153 12.29 -24.21 -20.29
N MET A 1154 13.61 -24.35 -20.43
CA MET A 1154 14.53 -23.24 -20.28
C MET A 1154 14.15 -22.10 -21.24
N PRO A 1155 14.13 -20.82 -20.78
CA PRO A 1155 13.91 -19.68 -21.66
C PRO A 1155 14.96 -19.66 -22.79
N ARG A 1156 14.54 -19.33 -24.01
CA ARG A 1156 15.38 -19.29 -25.23
C ARG A 1156 16.70 -18.50 -25.09
N GLY A 1157 16.85 -17.64 -24.09
CA GLY A 1157 18.09 -16.91 -23.79
C GLY A 1157 19.27 -17.78 -23.33
N TYR A 1158 19.02 -19.04 -22.93
CA TYR A 1158 20.08 -19.95 -22.47
C TYR A 1158 21.07 -20.37 -23.57
N LYS A 1159 20.64 -20.36 -24.85
CA LYS A 1159 21.48 -20.75 -25.99
C LYS A 1159 22.28 -19.61 -26.62
N GLU A 1160 21.95 -18.35 -26.36
CA GLU A 1160 22.62 -17.21 -26.99
C GLU A 1160 23.75 -16.58 -26.14
N VAL A 1161 23.85 -16.96 -24.86
CA VAL A 1161 24.92 -16.46 -23.97
C VAL A 1161 26.13 -17.41 -23.93
N VAL A 1162 25.92 -18.70 -24.24
CA VAL A 1162 26.93 -19.76 -24.10
C VAL A 1162 27.52 -20.24 -25.46
N PHE A 1163 26.99 -19.77 -26.60
CA PHE A 1163 27.51 -20.11 -27.94
C PHE A 1163 28.08 -18.93 -28.72
#